data_AF-A0A285TLF2-F1
#
_entry.id   AF-A0A285TLF2-F1
#
_cell.length_a   1.000
_cell.length_b   1.000
_cell.length_c   1.000
_cell.angle_alpha   90.00
_cell.angle_beta   90.00
_cell.angle_gamma   90.00
#
_symmetry.space_group_name_H-M   'P 1'
#
loop_
_entity.id
_entity.type
_entity.pdbx_description
1 polymer ?
#
loop_
_entity_poly.entity_id
_entity_poly.type
_entity_poly.pdbx_seq_one_letter_code
_entity_poly.pdbx_strand_id
1 'polypeptide(L)'
;MKKALLLLVVLAMCLSLLPISQSNAQESEPIVKVKLVNYLGNKTEISLKPNGDYLTSDENVVLKANETYTLKQVSGKLSLYKNGTLLGSYQTFSVKPNSPTSQLSINNRPYLGSFDFIVENSYVRPINSVYMEDYLKGVVPIEMYPSWNVEALKTQAVAARTYATSYLNRGIINDTISYQVYGGYVWTPNTTKAVDETKGEVLHYNGRLIDAVYSSSNGGMTESNANAWGNTQVPYLTIKEDNYDPKFVWNYSFNKTQIDLTKLDLSKSSTWWASTKEADPLIASNIKAWLNNNGYANKDIKITAIPTFALSNPGSGGRVKNGTITVEFLVKDLVDTTGKLVPQRVSYSNVNSSRIRAMIGNRVMLSYLVDEVKTDSNIVQVTGRGDGHGVGMSQWGAQKMAENGGKTYAEILKFYYTGISIVKVYEPSIKTSSPSPMEPIKQPIGEIGSGTDVDDNVDRTVPIISEISSSYDASKKVTLTYAINETVNTSIYIKDSNGVILQYFMKKLEQAPGKYVVPWDVSSIGNGTYTFGIITTDLAGNVSSAIHKYTLNIPKDEKAPAITNIGTTYKNSKKNVTLSYTMDEAAMVSVYVKNAKGAIVKQIENNTEKSIGKQTALWNVSNIANGSYTLLVVAEDVAGNKSTRTHNFSVAKRYVGKINGSNVFIRQKASTNSTSLGKLQTDNTVLILNKTGSWYYIQYGQKKGYVYAKYINIIR
;
A
#
# COMPACT_ATOMS: atom_id res chain seq x y z
N MET A 1 -31.87 -45.85 61.45
CA MET A 1 -32.11 -44.81 60.42
C MET A 1 -31.69 -43.41 60.83
N LYS A 2 -32.07 -42.88 62.01
CA LYS A 2 -31.75 -41.48 62.40
C LYS A 2 -30.25 -41.16 62.57
N LYS A 3 -29.41 -42.11 63.03
CA LYS A 3 -27.95 -41.91 63.17
C LYS A 3 -27.19 -41.94 61.83
N ALA A 4 -27.68 -42.69 60.84
CA ALA A 4 -27.08 -42.73 59.51
C ALA A 4 -27.39 -41.46 58.69
N LEU A 5 -28.58 -40.89 58.88
CA LEU A 5 -28.98 -39.64 58.23
C LEU A 5 -28.19 -38.44 58.76
N LEU A 6 -27.92 -38.39 60.07
CA LEU A 6 -27.12 -37.33 60.68
C LEU A 6 -25.66 -37.38 60.21
N LEU A 7 -25.08 -38.57 60.04
CA LEU A 7 -23.72 -38.73 59.51
C LEU A 7 -23.61 -38.27 58.04
N LEU A 8 -24.65 -38.51 57.24
CA LEU A 8 -24.71 -38.09 55.83
C LEU A 8 -24.87 -36.57 55.66
N VAL A 9 -25.60 -35.92 56.58
CA VAL A 9 -25.77 -34.45 56.58
C VAL A 9 -24.48 -33.75 57.06
N VAL A 10 -23.79 -34.30 58.06
CA VAL A 10 -22.49 -33.76 58.51
C VAL A 10 -21.42 -33.96 57.45
N LEU A 11 -21.40 -35.11 56.75
CA LEU A 11 -20.48 -35.35 55.64
C LEU A 11 -20.75 -34.39 54.46
N ALA A 12 -22.02 -34.12 54.13
CA ALA A 12 -22.40 -33.14 53.11
C ALA A 12 -22.02 -31.69 53.49
N MET A 13 -22.13 -31.32 54.77
CA MET A 13 -21.67 -30.01 55.26
C MET A 13 -20.14 -29.89 55.28
N CYS A 14 -19.40 -30.96 55.61
CA CYS A 14 -17.94 -30.97 55.55
C CYS A 14 -17.40 -30.92 54.11
N LEU A 15 -18.11 -31.49 53.12
CA LEU A 15 -17.76 -31.34 51.69
C LEU A 15 -18.06 -29.93 51.13
N SER A 16 -18.96 -29.17 51.76
CA SER A 16 -19.26 -27.77 51.37
C SER A 16 -18.28 -26.73 51.93
N LEU A 17 -17.40 -27.14 52.86
CA LEU A 17 -16.36 -26.31 53.46
C LEU A 17 -14.95 -26.60 52.91
N LEU A 18 -14.84 -27.52 51.93
CA LEU A 18 -13.62 -27.61 51.15
C LEU A 18 -13.53 -26.33 50.30
N PRO A 19 -12.41 -25.58 50.34
CA PRO A 19 -12.22 -24.52 49.36
C PRO A 19 -12.28 -25.19 47.99
N ILE A 20 -13.36 -24.92 47.25
CA ILE A 20 -13.38 -25.16 45.82
C ILE A 20 -12.34 -24.18 45.29
N SER A 21 -11.09 -24.64 45.23
CA SER A 21 -10.14 -24.07 44.30
C SER A 21 -10.82 -24.20 42.95
N GLN A 22 -11.38 -23.10 42.45
CA GLN A 22 -11.62 -22.96 41.02
C GLN A 22 -10.26 -23.23 40.39
N SER A 23 -10.07 -24.46 39.90
CA SER A 23 -9.01 -24.73 38.96
C SER A 23 -9.41 -23.91 37.74
N ASN A 24 -8.92 -22.68 37.65
CA ASN A 24 -8.86 -21.98 36.38
C ASN A 24 -8.00 -22.87 35.50
N ALA A 25 -8.64 -23.71 34.69
CA ALA A 25 -7.97 -24.33 33.56
C ALA A 25 -7.36 -23.17 32.78
N GLN A 26 -6.05 -23.06 32.83
CA GLN A 26 -5.35 -21.97 32.19
C GLN A 26 -5.63 -22.06 30.69
N GLU A 27 -6.25 -21.02 30.13
CA GLU A 27 -6.68 -21.03 28.74
C GLU A 27 -5.47 -21.15 27.81
N SER A 28 -5.66 -21.76 26.65
CA SER A 28 -4.63 -21.80 25.60
C SER A 28 -4.43 -20.43 24.98
N GLU A 29 -3.21 -20.13 24.52
CA GLU A 29 -2.90 -18.89 23.80
C GLU A 29 -3.95 -18.55 22.70
N PRO A 30 -4.59 -17.37 22.74
CA PRO A 30 -5.64 -17.01 21.81
C PRO A 30 -5.09 -16.65 20.42
N ILE A 31 -5.97 -16.77 19.41
CA ILE A 31 -5.70 -16.36 18.03
C ILE A 31 -6.34 -14.99 17.78
N VAL A 32 -5.52 -14.05 17.31
CA VAL A 32 -5.95 -12.73 16.87
C VAL A 32 -6.25 -12.77 15.38
N LYS A 33 -7.42 -12.24 14.98
CA LYS A 33 -7.81 -12.07 13.57
C LYS A 33 -7.63 -10.62 13.14
N VAL A 34 -6.74 -10.38 12.19
CA VAL A 34 -6.35 -9.05 11.71
C VAL A 34 -6.70 -8.90 10.24
N LYS A 35 -7.61 -7.98 9.93
CA LYS A 35 -7.90 -7.54 8.57
C LYS A 35 -6.78 -6.63 8.06
N LEU A 36 -6.13 -6.99 6.96
CA LEU A 36 -5.00 -6.24 6.40
C LEU A 36 -5.47 -5.14 5.44
N VAL A 37 -5.32 -3.88 5.85
CA VAL A 37 -5.78 -2.67 5.16
C VAL A 37 -4.66 -1.64 5.02
N ASN A 38 -3.90 -1.41 6.08
CA ASN A 38 -2.94 -0.31 6.21
C ASN A 38 -1.83 -0.37 5.15
N TYR A 39 -1.07 -1.46 5.12
CA TYR A 39 0.04 -1.62 4.18
C TYR A 39 -0.40 -2.10 2.80
N LEU A 40 -1.54 -2.78 2.73
CA LEU A 40 -2.04 -3.36 1.47
C LEU A 40 -2.79 -2.32 0.63
N GLY A 41 -3.55 -1.44 1.28
CA GLY A 41 -4.51 -0.56 0.64
C GLY A 41 -5.65 -1.33 -0.04
N ASN A 42 -6.20 -0.75 -1.11
CA ASN A 42 -7.24 -1.35 -1.93
C ASN A 42 -6.62 -1.90 -3.21
N LYS A 43 -6.60 -3.23 -3.35
CA LYS A 43 -5.98 -3.94 -4.48
C LYS A 43 -6.94 -4.98 -5.02
N THR A 44 -7.14 -4.98 -6.34
CA THR A 44 -7.89 -6.04 -7.04
C THR A 44 -7.04 -7.29 -7.28
N GLU A 45 -5.72 -7.20 -7.07
CA GLU A 45 -4.74 -8.26 -7.27
C GLU A 45 -3.61 -8.15 -6.25
N ILE A 46 -3.20 -9.30 -5.69
CA ILE A 46 -2.08 -9.41 -4.74
C ILE A 46 -1.16 -10.57 -5.10
N SER A 47 0.12 -10.46 -4.76
CA SER A 47 1.09 -11.55 -4.84
C SER A 47 1.19 -12.29 -3.51
N LEU A 48 1.28 -13.62 -3.58
CA LEU A 48 1.48 -14.52 -2.45
C LEU A 48 2.78 -15.30 -2.68
N LYS A 49 3.71 -15.25 -1.72
CA LYS A 49 4.97 -16.00 -1.79
C LYS A 49 5.28 -16.62 -0.42
N PRO A 50 5.00 -17.92 -0.21
CA PRO A 50 5.35 -18.59 1.02
C PRO A 50 6.85 -18.92 1.09
N ASN A 51 7.46 -18.93 2.28
CA ASN A 51 8.83 -19.43 2.48
C ASN A 51 8.89 -20.92 2.92
N GLY A 52 7.74 -21.49 3.27
CA GLY A 52 7.51 -22.89 3.61
C GLY A 52 6.10 -23.28 3.16
N ASP A 53 5.78 -24.56 2.99
CA ASP A 53 4.51 -24.96 2.39
C ASP A 53 3.28 -24.45 3.17
N TYR A 54 2.25 -24.00 2.43
CA TYR A 54 0.93 -23.65 2.97
C TYR A 54 -0.12 -24.56 2.35
N LEU A 55 -0.89 -25.23 3.20
CA LEU A 55 -2.05 -26.01 2.83
C LEU A 55 -3.21 -25.06 2.54
N THR A 56 -4.03 -25.35 1.54
CA THR A 56 -5.15 -24.48 1.15
C THR A 56 -6.50 -25.14 1.42
N SER A 57 -7.58 -24.37 1.33
CA SER A 57 -8.96 -24.88 1.41
C SER A 57 -9.34 -25.77 0.21
N ASP A 58 -8.57 -25.73 -0.89
CA ASP A 58 -8.66 -26.71 -1.97
C ASP A 58 -7.58 -27.78 -1.74
N GLU A 59 -8.01 -29.01 -1.45
CA GLU A 59 -7.10 -30.13 -1.15
C GLU A 59 -6.13 -30.45 -2.30
N ASN A 60 -6.46 -30.05 -3.52
CA ASN A 60 -5.62 -30.26 -4.70
C ASN A 60 -4.58 -29.15 -4.89
N VAL A 61 -4.66 -28.07 -4.11
CA VAL A 61 -3.78 -26.90 -4.21
C VAL A 61 -2.98 -26.76 -2.92
N VAL A 62 -1.66 -26.77 -3.07
CA VAL A 62 -0.70 -26.44 -2.00
C VAL A 62 0.14 -25.27 -2.49
N LEU A 63 0.29 -24.24 -1.67
CA LEU A 63 1.22 -23.16 -1.96
C LEU A 63 2.61 -23.61 -1.52
N LYS A 64 3.48 -23.92 -2.47
CA LYS A 64 4.81 -24.48 -2.22
C LYS A 64 5.82 -23.39 -1.89
N ALA A 65 6.74 -23.73 -1.00
CA ALA A 65 7.83 -22.85 -0.58
C ALA A 65 8.57 -22.20 -1.76
N ASN A 66 8.81 -20.90 -1.65
CA ASN A 66 9.51 -20.04 -2.61
C ASN A 66 8.85 -19.86 -3.98
N GLU A 67 7.70 -20.47 -4.22
CA GLU A 67 6.91 -20.21 -5.43
C GLU A 67 6.07 -18.94 -5.30
N THR A 68 5.77 -18.29 -6.42
CA THR A 68 4.94 -17.08 -6.45
C THR A 68 3.58 -17.38 -7.04
N TYR A 69 2.55 -16.95 -6.34
CA TYR A 69 1.16 -17.05 -6.73
C TYR A 69 0.54 -15.66 -6.81
N THR A 70 -0.53 -15.55 -7.59
CA THR A 70 -1.28 -14.31 -7.74
C THR A 70 -2.73 -14.59 -7.41
N LEU A 71 -3.30 -13.82 -6.48
CA LEU A 71 -4.72 -13.89 -6.14
C LEU A 71 -5.42 -12.64 -6.68
N LYS A 72 -6.40 -12.83 -7.56
CA LYS A 72 -7.13 -11.74 -8.22
C LYS A 72 -8.60 -11.78 -7.86
N GLN A 73 -9.20 -10.61 -7.67
CA GLN A 73 -10.65 -10.47 -7.69
C GLN A 73 -11.12 -10.44 -9.16
N VAL A 74 -12.01 -11.37 -9.53
CA VAL A 74 -12.60 -11.46 -10.87
C VAL A 74 -14.08 -11.77 -10.70
N SER A 75 -14.95 -10.87 -11.19
CA SER A 75 -16.42 -11.03 -11.18
C SER A 75 -17.00 -11.41 -9.81
N GLY A 76 -16.49 -10.80 -8.74
CA GLY A 76 -16.95 -11.04 -7.37
C GLY A 76 -16.35 -12.29 -6.69
N LYS A 77 -15.44 -13.01 -7.37
CA LYS A 77 -14.73 -14.18 -6.83
C LYS A 77 -13.23 -13.96 -6.73
N LEU A 78 -12.55 -14.81 -5.98
CA LEU A 78 -11.10 -14.86 -5.89
C LEU A 78 -10.56 -15.95 -6.82
N SER A 79 -9.73 -15.57 -7.78
CA SER A 79 -9.10 -16.48 -8.73
C SER A 79 -7.60 -16.57 -8.43
N LEU A 80 -7.12 -17.78 -8.13
CA LEU A 80 -5.72 -18.06 -7.81
C LEU A 80 -4.97 -18.48 -9.07
N TYR A 81 -3.81 -17.89 -9.32
CA TYR A 81 -2.94 -18.19 -10.45
C TYR A 81 -1.53 -18.57 -10.00
N LYS A 82 -0.88 -19.42 -10.80
CA LYS A 82 0.56 -19.68 -10.74
C LYS A 82 1.14 -19.60 -12.14
N ASN A 83 2.14 -18.75 -12.35
CA ASN A 83 2.77 -18.52 -13.67
C ASN A 83 1.76 -18.23 -14.79
N GLY A 84 0.70 -17.47 -14.49
CA GLY A 84 -0.38 -17.13 -15.43
C GLY A 84 -1.45 -18.22 -15.62
N THR A 85 -1.23 -19.44 -15.13
CA THR A 85 -2.22 -20.53 -15.17
C THR A 85 -3.20 -20.40 -14.00
N LEU A 86 -4.50 -20.42 -14.30
CA LEU A 86 -5.56 -20.44 -13.30
C LEU A 86 -5.55 -21.79 -12.58
N LEU A 87 -5.41 -21.77 -11.26
CA LEU A 87 -5.47 -22.96 -10.40
C LEU A 87 -6.87 -23.21 -9.87
N GLY A 88 -7.64 -22.15 -9.59
CA GLY A 88 -9.02 -22.27 -9.11
C GLY A 88 -9.69 -20.92 -8.88
N SER A 89 -11.00 -20.94 -8.66
CA SER A 89 -11.83 -19.76 -8.37
C SER A 89 -12.75 -20.02 -7.19
N TYR A 90 -12.76 -19.11 -6.22
CA TYR A 90 -13.31 -19.32 -4.89
C TYR A 90 -14.14 -18.13 -4.42
N GLN A 91 -15.17 -18.37 -3.60
CA GLN A 91 -15.85 -17.28 -2.89
C GLN A 91 -14.96 -16.72 -1.78
N THR A 92 -14.34 -17.63 -1.04
CA THR A 92 -13.33 -17.38 -0.01
C THR A 92 -12.19 -18.38 -0.25
N PHE A 93 -10.96 -17.94 -0.06
CA PHE A 93 -9.79 -18.81 -0.22
C PHE A 93 -9.01 -18.80 1.09
N SER A 94 -8.80 -19.97 1.71
CA SER A 94 -8.12 -20.05 3.00
C SER A 94 -6.81 -20.79 2.86
N VAL A 95 -5.79 -20.36 3.60
CA VAL A 95 -4.47 -21.00 3.63
C VAL A 95 -3.97 -21.12 5.06
N LYS A 96 -3.33 -22.24 5.38
CA LYS A 96 -2.71 -22.50 6.69
C LYS A 96 -1.27 -22.98 6.51
N PRO A 97 -0.34 -22.52 7.35
CA PRO A 97 1.06 -22.95 7.25
C PRO A 97 1.18 -24.43 7.61
N ASN A 98 2.02 -25.17 6.89
CA ASN A 98 2.33 -26.56 7.21
C ASN A 98 3.33 -26.69 8.40
N SER A 99 4.08 -25.62 8.69
CA SER A 99 4.96 -25.51 9.86
C SER A 99 4.71 -24.18 10.59
N PRO A 100 4.76 -24.13 11.93
CA PRO A 100 4.55 -22.89 12.69
C PRO A 100 5.56 -21.77 12.35
N THR A 101 6.70 -22.10 11.74
CA THR A 101 7.72 -21.14 11.29
C THR A 101 7.52 -20.64 9.86
N SER A 102 6.58 -21.23 9.10
CA SER A 102 6.33 -20.85 7.71
C SER A 102 5.64 -19.50 7.62
N GLN A 103 6.21 -18.62 6.81
CA GLN A 103 5.73 -17.27 6.53
C GLN A 103 5.08 -17.22 5.16
N LEU A 104 4.04 -16.39 5.03
CA LEU A 104 3.45 -16.02 3.75
C LEU A 104 3.75 -14.54 3.49
N SER A 105 4.49 -14.25 2.42
CA SER A 105 4.66 -12.89 1.95
C SER A 105 3.47 -12.46 1.09
N ILE A 106 2.80 -11.38 1.48
CA ILE A 106 1.75 -10.73 0.69
C ILE A 106 2.30 -9.40 0.17
N ASN A 107 2.43 -9.24 -1.15
CA ASN A 107 3.08 -8.07 -1.76
C ASN A 107 4.43 -7.73 -1.11
N ASN A 108 5.28 -8.75 -0.93
CA ASN A 108 6.62 -8.69 -0.31
C ASN A 108 6.66 -8.40 1.19
N ARG A 109 5.52 -8.24 1.87
CA ARG A 109 5.48 -8.14 3.34
C ARG A 109 5.24 -9.53 3.94
N PRO A 110 6.16 -10.06 4.78
CA PRO A 110 6.01 -11.37 5.39
C PRO A 110 5.06 -11.34 6.58
N TYR A 111 4.30 -12.41 6.75
CA TYR A 111 3.40 -12.63 7.87
C TYR A 111 3.45 -14.09 8.32
N LEU A 112 3.11 -14.35 9.59
CA LEU A 112 2.92 -15.70 10.12
C LEU A 112 1.42 -16.03 10.23
N GLY A 113 1.13 -17.30 10.49
CA GLY A 113 -0.22 -17.77 10.75
C GLY A 113 -1.01 -18.11 9.49
N SER A 114 -2.31 -18.29 9.64
CA SER A 114 -3.21 -18.61 8.53
C SER A 114 -3.88 -17.36 7.97
N PHE A 115 -4.46 -17.48 6.78
CA PHE A 115 -5.17 -16.39 6.12
C PHE A 115 -6.49 -16.88 5.55
N ASP A 116 -7.54 -16.09 5.74
CA ASP A 116 -8.75 -16.12 4.93
C ASP A 116 -8.70 -14.93 3.97
N PHE A 117 -8.84 -15.20 2.68
CA PHE A 117 -8.97 -14.17 1.66
C PHE A 117 -10.45 -14.04 1.27
N ILE A 118 -10.94 -12.81 1.25
CA ILE A 118 -12.31 -12.46 0.83
C ILE A 118 -12.32 -11.36 -0.23
N VAL A 119 -13.46 -11.17 -0.89
CA VAL A 119 -13.72 -9.98 -1.71
C VAL A 119 -14.44 -8.94 -0.86
N GLU A 120 -13.87 -7.74 -0.72
CA GLU A 120 -14.45 -6.61 0.00
C GLU A 120 -14.41 -5.37 -0.91
N ASN A 121 -15.58 -4.81 -1.27
CA ASN A 121 -15.69 -3.65 -2.16
C ASN A 121 -14.91 -3.81 -3.49
N SER A 122 -15.01 -5.00 -4.10
CA SER A 122 -14.26 -5.37 -5.32
C SER A 122 -12.75 -5.51 -5.16
N TYR A 123 -12.22 -5.48 -3.93
CA TYR A 123 -10.80 -5.69 -3.63
C TYR A 123 -10.56 -7.04 -2.96
N VAL A 124 -9.34 -7.57 -3.11
CA VAL A 124 -8.88 -8.74 -2.36
C VAL A 124 -8.52 -8.27 -0.95
N ARG A 125 -9.16 -8.85 0.07
CA ARG A 125 -8.93 -8.52 1.47
C ARG A 125 -8.46 -9.74 2.25
N PRO A 126 -7.19 -9.79 2.67
CA PRO A 126 -6.69 -10.82 3.59
C PRO A 126 -7.13 -10.55 5.03
N ILE A 127 -7.51 -11.62 5.73
CA ILE A 127 -7.72 -11.67 7.18
C ILE A 127 -6.70 -12.66 7.75
N ASN A 128 -5.69 -12.15 8.44
CA ASN A 128 -4.63 -12.94 9.05
C ASN A 128 -5.06 -13.44 10.42
N SER A 129 -5.02 -14.76 10.64
CA SER A 129 -5.21 -15.40 11.94
C SER A 129 -3.85 -15.83 12.49
N VAL A 130 -3.44 -15.20 13.59
CA VAL A 130 -2.09 -15.35 14.16
C VAL A 130 -2.18 -15.46 15.69
N TYR A 131 -1.29 -16.25 16.30
CA TYR A 131 -1.21 -16.37 17.75
C TYR A 131 -0.89 -15.03 18.42
N MET A 132 -1.46 -14.77 19.61
CA MET A 132 -1.34 -13.49 20.30
C MET A 132 0.10 -13.02 20.49
N GLU A 133 1.02 -13.89 20.90
CA GLU A 133 2.40 -13.49 21.15
C GLU A 133 3.13 -13.17 19.83
N ASP A 134 2.84 -13.92 18.76
CA ASP A 134 3.38 -13.67 17.42
C ASP A 134 2.83 -12.36 16.82
N TYR A 135 1.56 -12.06 17.11
CA TYR A 135 0.90 -10.80 16.76
C TYR A 135 1.61 -9.61 17.43
N LEU A 136 1.85 -9.70 18.74
CA LEU A 136 2.48 -8.62 19.52
C LEU A 136 3.92 -8.34 19.07
N LYS A 137 4.67 -9.37 18.66
CA LYS A 137 6.00 -9.20 18.05
C LYS A 137 5.96 -8.43 16.71
N GLY A 138 4.80 -8.35 16.07
CA GLY A 138 4.54 -7.50 14.90
C GLY A 138 3.97 -6.11 15.23
N VAL A 139 3.46 -5.89 16.44
CA VAL A 139 2.89 -4.60 16.91
C VAL A 139 3.94 -3.76 17.64
N VAL A 140 4.57 -4.32 18.67
CA VAL A 140 5.51 -3.60 19.56
C VAL A 140 6.63 -2.87 18.80
N PRO A 141 7.35 -3.47 17.81
CA PRO A 141 8.41 -2.75 17.08
C PRO A 141 7.90 -1.68 16.11
N ILE A 142 6.59 -1.60 15.87
CA ILE A 142 5.97 -0.55 15.05
C ILE A 142 5.45 0.60 15.92
N GLU A 143 4.99 0.28 17.13
CA GLU A 143 4.48 1.25 18.11
C GLU A 143 5.61 1.94 18.89
N MET A 144 6.67 1.21 19.25
CA MET A 144 7.82 1.75 19.97
C MET A 144 9.13 1.42 19.27
N TYR A 145 10.14 2.28 19.49
CA TYR A 145 11.46 2.06 18.90
C TYR A 145 12.07 0.76 19.47
N PRO A 146 12.52 -0.17 18.62
CA PRO A 146 13.08 -1.44 19.10
C PRO A 146 14.31 -1.32 20.01
N SER A 147 15.04 -0.21 19.93
CA SER A 147 16.23 0.08 20.73
C SER A 147 15.91 0.63 22.12
N TRP A 148 14.63 0.83 22.46
CA TRP A 148 14.23 1.39 23.74
C TRP A 148 14.40 0.41 24.89
N ASN A 149 14.30 0.95 26.11
CA ASN A 149 14.55 0.18 27.33
C ASN A 149 13.55 -0.98 27.38
N VAL A 150 14.04 -2.18 27.72
CA VAL A 150 13.21 -3.39 27.72
C VAL A 150 11.99 -3.24 28.65
N GLU A 151 12.09 -2.52 29.76
CA GLU A 151 10.96 -2.29 30.68
C GLU A 151 9.87 -1.41 30.04
N ALA A 152 10.26 -0.42 29.22
CA ALA A 152 9.30 0.37 28.44
C ALA A 152 8.64 -0.50 27.36
N LEU A 153 9.41 -1.36 26.69
CA LEU A 153 8.89 -2.31 25.69
C LEU A 153 7.96 -3.36 26.31
N LYS A 154 8.26 -3.85 27.53
CA LYS A 154 7.39 -4.74 28.31
C LYS A 154 6.07 -4.06 28.67
N THR A 155 6.15 -2.80 29.10
CA THR A 155 4.97 -1.98 29.39
C THR A 155 4.04 -1.93 28.18
N GLN A 156 4.59 -1.69 27.00
CA GLN A 156 3.83 -1.67 25.74
C GLN A 156 3.33 -3.05 25.32
N ALA A 157 4.10 -4.12 25.54
CA ALA A 157 3.65 -5.48 25.24
C ALA A 157 2.41 -5.85 26.07
N VAL A 158 2.41 -5.58 27.37
CA VAL A 158 1.27 -5.84 28.27
C VAL A 158 0.07 -4.97 27.93
N ALA A 159 0.27 -3.67 27.67
CA ALA A 159 -0.81 -2.77 27.25
C ALA A 159 -1.42 -3.22 25.90
N ALA A 160 -0.58 -3.54 24.93
CA ALA A 160 -1.02 -4.01 23.61
C ALA A 160 -1.75 -5.36 23.69
N ARG A 161 -1.27 -6.30 24.51
CA ARG A 161 -1.93 -7.59 24.76
C ARG A 161 -3.30 -7.41 25.39
N THR A 162 -3.39 -6.54 26.40
CA THR A 162 -4.66 -6.21 27.06
C THR A 162 -5.64 -5.62 26.06
N TYR A 163 -5.20 -4.67 25.24
CA TYR A 163 -6.01 -4.08 24.18
C TYR A 163 -6.51 -5.15 23.20
N ALA A 164 -5.63 -5.96 22.62
CA ALA A 164 -6.00 -7.01 21.67
C ALA A 164 -6.96 -8.06 22.28
N THR A 165 -6.73 -8.44 23.55
CA THR A 165 -7.59 -9.37 24.29
C THR A 165 -9.03 -8.86 24.40
N SER A 166 -9.22 -7.55 24.56
CA SER A 166 -10.56 -6.95 24.65
C SER A 166 -11.40 -7.10 23.37
N TYR A 167 -10.76 -7.39 22.23
CA TYR A 167 -11.42 -7.55 20.93
C TYR A 167 -11.63 -9.00 20.49
N LEU A 168 -11.06 -9.99 21.18
CA LEU A 168 -11.16 -11.40 20.79
C LEU A 168 -12.62 -11.87 20.58
N ASN A 169 -13.53 -11.39 21.43
CA ASN A 169 -14.96 -11.71 21.36
C ASN A 169 -15.82 -10.62 20.70
N ARG A 170 -15.22 -9.51 20.27
CA ARG A 170 -15.92 -8.35 19.69
C ARG A 170 -15.81 -8.25 18.17
N GLY A 171 -14.91 -9.02 17.55
CA GLY A 171 -14.81 -9.15 16.09
C GLY A 171 -13.38 -9.09 15.55
N ILE A 172 -13.27 -8.82 14.25
CA ILE A 172 -11.99 -8.75 13.52
C ILE A 172 -11.43 -7.33 13.64
N ILE A 173 -10.23 -7.19 14.21
CA ILE A 173 -9.49 -5.91 14.23
C ILE A 173 -8.83 -5.66 12.87
N ASN A 174 -8.43 -4.42 12.58
CA ASN A 174 -7.62 -4.11 11.39
C ASN A 174 -6.23 -3.60 11.80
N ASP A 175 -5.29 -3.59 10.84
CA ASP A 175 -3.88 -3.20 11.01
C ASP A 175 -3.62 -1.67 10.93
N THR A 176 -4.67 -0.85 11.11
CA THR A 176 -4.57 0.62 11.09
C THR A 176 -4.55 1.20 12.49
N ILE A 177 -4.30 2.51 12.59
CA ILE A 177 -4.41 3.29 13.85
C ILE A 177 -5.81 3.29 14.48
N SER A 178 -6.83 2.74 13.79
CA SER A 178 -8.15 2.54 14.40
C SER A 178 -8.15 1.47 15.49
N TYR A 179 -7.14 0.58 15.45
CA TYR A 179 -6.87 -0.43 16.47
C TYR A 179 -5.40 -0.34 16.87
N GLN A 180 -4.55 -1.21 16.32
CA GLN A 180 -3.11 -1.22 16.54
C GLN A 180 -2.42 -1.48 15.21
N VAL A 181 -1.31 -0.81 14.97
CA VAL A 181 -0.58 -1.00 13.73
C VAL A 181 0.14 -2.34 13.77
N TYR A 182 -0.28 -3.28 12.93
CA TYR A 182 0.30 -4.61 12.85
C TYR A 182 1.20 -4.76 11.62
N GLY A 183 2.51 -4.91 11.84
CA GLY A 183 3.51 -4.96 10.79
C GLY A 183 3.70 -6.33 10.13
N GLY A 184 3.08 -7.40 10.62
CA GLY A 184 3.40 -8.77 10.21
C GLY A 184 4.69 -9.27 10.87
N TYR A 185 5.52 -9.99 10.11
CA TYR A 185 6.79 -10.53 10.59
C TYR A 185 7.92 -9.49 10.50
N VAL A 186 7.90 -8.53 11.43
CA VAL A 186 8.89 -7.42 11.57
C VAL A 186 9.66 -7.51 12.89
N TRP A 187 9.81 -8.73 13.40
CA TRP A 187 10.25 -9.01 14.76
C TRP A 187 11.71 -8.61 14.97
N THR A 188 11.99 -7.96 16.10
CA THR A 188 13.35 -7.59 16.50
C THR A 188 13.73 -8.28 17.81
N PRO A 189 15.01 -8.55 18.09
CA PRO A 189 15.42 -9.28 19.29
C PRO A 189 14.91 -8.66 20.61
N ASN A 190 15.09 -7.34 20.79
CA ASN A 190 14.76 -6.66 22.05
C ASN A 190 13.24 -6.57 22.29
N THR A 191 12.45 -6.27 21.25
CA THR A 191 10.98 -6.26 21.37
C THR A 191 10.41 -7.67 21.53
N THR A 192 11.01 -8.66 20.87
CA THR A 192 10.64 -10.07 21.04
C THR A 192 10.88 -10.52 22.48
N LYS A 193 12.05 -10.19 23.05
CA LYS A 193 12.36 -10.43 24.46
C LYS A 193 11.31 -9.82 25.39
N ALA A 194 10.93 -8.56 25.18
CA ALA A 194 9.91 -7.90 26.00
C ALA A 194 8.53 -8.57 25.92
N VAL A 195 8.12 -9.02 24.72
CA VAL A 195 6.87 -9.77 24.54
C VAL A 195 6.94 -11.13 25.25
N ASP A 196 8.03 -11.87 25.05
CA ASP A 196 8.22 -13.20 25.64
C ASP A 196 8.33 -13.17 27.18
N GLU A 197 8.98 -12.16 27.76
CA GLU A 197 9.11 -12.00 29.22
C GLU A 197 7.81 -11.55 29.91
N THR A 198 6.83 -11.04 29.16
CA THR A 198 5.51 -10.62 29.69
C THR A 198 4.37 -11.48 29.18
N LYS A 199 4.69 -12.69 28.74
CA LYS A 199 3.78 -13.57 28.02
C LYS A 199 2.52 -13.89 28.84
N GLY A 200 1.37 -13.70 28.20
CA GLY A 200 0.07 -13.93 28.82
C GLY A 200 -0.33 -12.91 29.89
N GLU A 201 0.49 -11.89 30.17
CA GLU A 201 0.16 -10.86 31.17
C GLU A 201 -0.74 -9.76 30.57
N VAL A 202 -1.86 -9.51 31.23
CA VAL A 202 -2.84 -8.45 30.90
C VAL A 202 -3.19 -7.61 32.12
N LEU A 203 -3.85 -6.48 31.90
CA LEU A 203 -4.24 -5.53 32.94
C LEU A 203 -5.72 -5.69 33.30
N HIS A 204 -5.99 -5.96 34.59
CA HIS A 204 -7.32 -6.02 35.16
C HIS A 204 -7.57 -4.87 36.13
N TYR A 205 -8.82 -4.41 36.20
CA TYR A 205 -9.34 -3.58 37.27
C TYR A 205 -10.58 -4.26 37.84
N ASN A 206 -10.61 -4.51 39.15
CA ASN A 206 -11.68 -5.27 39.83
C ASN A 206 -12.02 -6.60 39.13
N GLY A 207 -10.99 -7.36 38.75
CA GLY A 207 -11.12 -8.66 38.10
C GLY A 207 -11.58 -8.63 36.64
N ARG A 208 -11.73 -7.46 36.03
CA ARG A 208 -12.14 -7.30 34.61
C ARG A 208 -11.02 -6.67 33.79
N LEU A 209 -10.86 -7.12 32.56
CA LEU A 209 -9.94 -6.53 31.59
C LEU A 209 -10.22 -5.03 31.38
N ILE A 210 -9.17 -4.22 31.35
CA ILE A 210 -9.30 -2.77 31.12
C ILE A 210 -9.17 -2.42 29.63
N ASP A 211 -9.59 -1.20 29.27
CA ASP A 211 -9.23 -0.59 27.98
C ASP A 211 -7.84 0.07 28.06
N ALA A 212 -6.79 -0.70 27.76
CA ALA A 212 -5.39 -0.27 27.88
C ALA A 212 -4.92 0.59 26.69
N VAL A 213 -5.47 1.80 26.59
CA VAL A 213 -5.14 2.76 25.52
C VAL A 213 -3.82 3.48 25.76
N TYR A 214 -3.12 3.81 24.67
CA TYR A 214 -1.81 4.45 24.71
C TYR A 214 -1.62 5.42 23.54
N SER A 215 -0.72 6.39 23.70
CA SER A 215 -0.37 7.37 22.67
C SER A 215 1.11 7.72 22.74
N SER A 216 1.63 8.39 21.71
CA SER A 216 3.07 8.72 21.64
C SER A 216 3.50 9.61 22.80
N SER A 217 2.79 10.72 23.00
CA SER A 217 3.05 11.66 24.09
C SER A 217 1.75 12.28 24.57
N ASN A 218 1.59 12.40 25.89
CA ASN A 218 0.43 13.06 26.50
C ASN A 218 0.67 14.56 26.74
N GLY A 219 1.85 15.11 26.40
CA GLY A 219 2.16 16.53 26.56
C GLY A 219 2.36 16.97 28.01
N GLY A 220 2.59 16.02 28.93
CA GLY A 220 2.82 16.26 30.35
C GLY A 220 1.59 16.09 31.25
N MET A 221 0.45 15.68 30.69
CA MET A 221 -0.80 15.49 31.43
C MET A 221 -1.64 14.40 30.77
N THR A 222 -1.95 13.32 31.49
CA THR A 222 -2.87 12.30 31.00
C THR A 222 -4.30 12.82 30.92
N GLU A 223 -5.12 12.19 30.10
CA GLU A 223 -6.54 12.52 29.93
C GLU A 223 -7.44 11.35 30.37
N SER A 224 -8.68 11.70 30.70
CA SER A 224 -9.75 10.76 30.98
C SER A 224 -10.50 10.32 29.73
N ASN A 225 -11.03 9.10 29.72
CA ASN A 225 -11.81 8.59 28.59
C ASN A 225 -13.11 9.40 28.38
N ALA A 226 -13.76 9.84 29.46
CA ALA A 226 -14.98 10.64 29.38
C ALA A 226 -14.74 11.99 28.71
N ASN A 227 -13.62 12.66 28.99
CA ASN A 227 -13.28 13.92 28.32
C ASN A 227 -12.91 13.72 26.86
N ALA A 228 -12.17 12.66 26.55
CA ALA A 228 -11.66 12.40 25.20
C ALA A 228 -12.76 11.90 24.24
N TRP A 229 -13.68 11.07 24.73
CA TRP A 229 -14.63 10.33 23.89
C TRP A 229 -16.09 10.43 24.32
N GLY A 230 -16.40 11.13 25.42
CA GLY A 230 -17.78 11.35 25.87
C GLY A 230 -18.47 10.12 26.44
N ASN A 231 -17.74 9.05 26.74
CA ASN A 231 -18.26 7.84 27.38
C ASN A 231 -18.20 7.93 28.92
N THR A 232 -18.77 6.95 29.62
CA THR A 232 -18.74 6.91 31.08
C THR A 232 -17.30 6.81 31.59
N GLN A 233 -16.94 7.70 32.53
CA GLN A 233 -15.62 7.72 33.13
C GLN A 233 -15.27 6.36 33.76
N VAL A 234 -14.08 5.83 33.44
CA VAL A 234 -13.54 4.63 34.10
C VAL A 234 -12.49 5.00 35.14
N PRO A 235 -12.42 4.28 36.27
CA PRO A 235 -11.57 4.64 37.40
C PRO A 235 -10.06 4.45 37.14
N TYR A 236 -9.69 3.65 36.14
CA TYR A 236 -8.30 3.36 35.79
C TYR A 236 -7.70 4.34 34.76
N LEU A 237 -8.51 5.20 34.11
CA LEU A 237 -8.05 6.23 33.16
C LEU A 237 -8.26 7.63 33.76
N THR A 238 -7.36 8.01 34.66
CA THR A 238 -7.41 9.27 35.41
C THR A 238 -6.55 10.35 34.79
N ILE A 239 -6.98 11.61 34.92
CA ILE A 239 -6.16 12.79 34.62
C ILE A 239 -5.14 12.97 35.74
N LYS A 240 -3.86 13.05 35.37
CA LYS A 240 -2.77 13.38 36.28
C LYS A 240 -1.55 13.88 35.50
N GLU A 241 -0.70 14.59 36.22
CA GLU A 241 0.56 15.06 35.68
C GLU A 241 1.47 13.89 35.30
N ASP A 242 2.10 14.02 34.13
CA ASP A 242 3.14 13.11 33.66
C ASP A 242 4.44 13.90 33.52
N ASN A 243 5.25 13.87 34.58
CA ASN A 243 6.54 14.55 34.62
C ASN A 243 7.64 13.83 33.84
N TYR A 244 7.37 12.63 33.32
CA TYR A 244 8.31 11.85 32.52
C TYR A 244 8.11 12.08 31.03
N ASP A 245 6.92 12.49 30.60
CA ASP A 245 6.67 12.90 29.23
C ASP A 245 7.57 14.10 28.86
N PRO A 246 8.25 14.09 27.70
CA PRO A 246 9.14 15.17 27.28
C PRO A 246 8.39 16.44 26.84
N LYS A 247 7.05 16.45 26.91
CA LYS A 247 6.19 17.61 26.64
C LYS A 247 6.40 18.15 25.23
N PHE A 248 6.47 17.28 24.21
CA PHE A 248 6.75 17.65 22.83
C PHE A 248 5.85 18.79 22.37
N VAL A 249 6.46 19.92 21.99
CA VAL A 249 5.74 21.09 21.50
C VAL A 249 5.49 20.94 20.00
N TRP A 250 4.27 21.24 19.58
CA TRP A 250 3.91 21.43 18.17
C TRP A 250 3.29 22.81 17.98
N ASN A 251 3.50 23.38 16.80
CA ASN A 251 2.90 24.65 16.43
C ASN A 251 2.57 24.67 14.93
N TYR A 252 1.59 25.49 14.57
CA TYR A 252 1.29 25.82 13.18
C TYR A 252 0.68 27.20 13.08
N SER A 253 0.80 27.80 11.90
CA SER A 253 0.18 29.07 11.58
C SER A 253 -0.43 29.05 10.19
N PHE A 254 -1.42 29.91 9.96
CA PHE A 254 -1.97 30.14 8.63
C PHE A 254 -2.56 31.54 8.50
N ASN A 255 -2.59 32.04 7.27
CA ASN A 255 -3.21 33.31 6.92
C ASN A 255 -4.73 33.16 6.84
N LYS A 256 -5.47 34.15 7.34
CA LYS A 256 -6.93 34.22 7.19
C LYS A 256 -7.33 34.44 5.73
N THR A 257 -6.52 35.14 4.95
CA THR A 257 -6.71 35.26 3.50
C THR A 257 -5.76 34.31 2.79
N GLN A 258 -6.29 33.36 2.04
CA GLN A 258 -5.53 32.39 1.26
C GLN A 258 -5.32 32.87 -0.18
N ILE A 259 -6.34 33.51 -0.77
CA ILE A 259 -6.30 34.12 -2.10
C ILE A 259 -7.03 35.46 -2.03
N ASP A 260 -6.35 36.52 -2.45
CA ASP A 260 -6.93 37.85 -2.57
C ASP A 260 -7.79 37.95 -3.85
N LEU A 261 -9.10 37.74 -3.71
CA LEU A 261 -10.04 37.74 -4.83
C LEU A 261 -10.20 39.12 -5.48
N THR A 262 -9.82 40.22 -4.80
CA THR A 262 -9.95 41.58 -5.36
C THR A 262 -9.03 41.80 -6.55
N LYS A 263 -8.01 40.96 -6.70
CA LYS A 263 -7.02 40.99 -7.79
C LYS A 263 -7.38 40.07 -8.95
N LEU A 264 -8.52 39.38 -8.91
CA LEU A 264 -8.89 38.35 -9.87
C LEU A 264 -10.22 38.65 -10.55
N ASP A 265 -10.26 38.46 -11.87
CA ASP A 265 -11.52 38.45 -12.63
C ASP A 265 -12.15 37.06 -12.54
N LEU A 266 -13.22 36.94 -11.74
CA LEU A 266 -13.93 35.69 -11.52
C LEU A 266 -14.71 35.20 -12.75
N SER A 267 -14.90 36.03 -13.78
CA SER A 267 -15.47 35.60 -15.07
C SER A 267 -14.44 34.96 -16.00
N LYS A 268 -13.14 35.11 -15.70
CA LYS A 268 -12.02 34.61 -16.51
C LYS A 268 -11.14 33.64 -15.73
N SER A 269 -11.76 32.72 -14.99
CA SER A 269 -11.07 31.77 -14.11
C SER A 269 -9.95 30.99 -14.81
N SER A 270 -10.10 30.66 -16.09
CA SER A 270 -9.10 29.94 -16.88
C SER A 270 -7.74 30.64 -16.97
N THR A 271 -7.67 31.97 -16.81
CA THR A 271 -6.40 32.72 -16.93
C THR A 271 -5.53 32.66 -15.67
N TRP A 272 -6.11 32.34 -14.52
CA TRP A 272 -5.41 32.40 -13.24
C TRP A 272 -5.56 31.13 -12.39
N TRP A 273 -6.57 30.29 -12.63
CA TRP A 273 -6.83 29.12 -11.79
C TRP A 273 -5.61 28.19 -11.64
N ALA A 274 -4.87 27.94 -12.72
CA ALA A 274 -3.70 27.07 -12.66
C ALA A 274 -2.48 27.72 -11.94
N SER A 275 -2.34 29.04 -12.01
CA SER A 275 -1.15 29.76 -11.51
C SER A 275 -1.32 30.30 -10.09
N THR A 276 -2.55 30.63 -9.68
CA THR A 276 -2.84 31.12 -8.32
C THR A 276 -2.66 30.02 -7.29
N LYS A 277 -1.87 30.30 -6.25
CA LYS A 277 -1.63 29.40 -5.12
C LYS A 277 -2.21 30.00 -3.85
N GLU A 278 -2.78 29.15 -3.00
CA GLU A 278 -3.15 29.51 -1.65
C GLU A 278 -1.91 29.87 -0.82
N ALA A 279 -2.04 30.85 0.09
CA ALA A 279 -0.97 31.31 0.96
C ALA A 279 -0.37 30.18 1.82
N ASP A 280 -1.19 29.22 2.25
CA ASP A 280 -0.80 28.09 3.10
C ASP A 280 -1.14 26.75 2.42
N PRO A 281 -0.29 26.24 1.50
CA PRO A 281 -0.61 25.07 0.67
C PRO A 281 -0.96 23.81 1.46
N LEU A 282 -0.30 23.57 2.60
CA LEU A 282 -0.56 22.39 3.45
C LEU A 282 -1.95 22.45 4.09
N ILE A 283 -2.30 23.58 4.70
CA ILE A 283 -3.61 23.78 5.33
C ILE A 283 -4.71 23.77 4.28
N ALA A 284 -4.51 24.47 3.16
CA ALA A 284 -5.45 24.47 2.05
C ALA A 284 -5.67 23.05 1.50
N SER A 285 -4.61 22.25 1.34
CA SER A 285 -4.72 20.86 0.89
C SER A 285 -5.55 20.00 1.84
N ASN A 286 -5.31 20.11 3.15
CA ASN A 286 -6.06 19.36 4.16
C ASN A 286 -7.55 19.73 4.15
N ILE A 287 -7.87 21.03 4.08
CA ILE A 287 -9.25 21.51 3.99
C ILE A 287 -9.92 21.03 2.69
N LYS A 288 -9.20 21.05 1.55
CA LYS A 288 -9.72 20.55 0.26
C LYS A 288 -10.01 19.06 0.31
N ALA A 289 -9.14 18.26 0.92
CA ALA A 289 -9.38 16.83 1.14
C ALA A 289 -10.61 16.60 2.02
N TRP A 290 -10.76 17.39 3.08
CA TRP A 290 -11.94 17.34 3.94
C TRP A 290 -13.23 17.68 3.18
N LEU A 291 -13.25 18.76 2.40
CA LEU A 291 -14.40 19.17 1.58
C LEU A 291 -14.78 18.11 0.53
N ASN A 292 -13.80 17.48 -0.12
CA ASN A 292 -14.03 16.40 -1.07
C ASN A 292 -14.78 15.22 -0.43
N ASN A 293 -14.47 14.91 0.83
CA ASN A 293 -15.16 13.87 1.59
C ASN A 293 -16.48 14.34 2.21
N ASN A 294 -16.81 15.63 2.14
CA ASN A 294 -17.96 16.24 2.84
C ASN A 294 -18.77 17.15 1.90
N GLY A 295 -19.25 16.59 0.78
CA GLY A 295 -20.21 17.25 -0.11
C GLY A 295 -19.62 17.81 -1.41
N TYR A 296 -18.29 17.80 -1.59
CA TYR A 296 -17.62 18.31 -2.79
C TYR A 296 -16.75 17.25 -3.48
N ALA A 297 -17.23 16.01 -3.57
CA ALA A 297 -16.47 14.90 -4.14
C ALA A 297 -16.03 15.17 -5.59
N ASN A 298 -14.76 14.89 -5.87
CA ASN A 298 -14.12 15.05 -7.19
C ASN A 298 -14.18 16.48 -7.74
N LYS A 299 -14.17 17.50 -6.86
CA LYS A 299 -14.19 18.91 -7.27
C LYS A 299 -12.79 19.52 -7.21
N ASP A 300 -12.47 20.32 -8.22
CA ASP A 300 -11.30 21.22 -8.22
C ASP A 300 -11.66 22.47 -7.41
N ILE A 301 -10.99 22.64 -6.27
CA ILE A 301 -11.31 23.62 -5.24
C ILE A 301 -10.09 24.52 -4.98
N LYS A 302 -10.33 25.80 -4.74
CA LYS A 302 -9.34 26.73 -4.15
C LYS A 302 -9.87 27.33 -2.87
N ILE A 303 -9.10 27.25 -1.79
CA ILE A 303 -9.45 27.93 -0.53
C ILE A 303 -9.10 29.41 -0.68
N THR A 304 -10.06 30.29 -0.39
CA THR A 304 -9.88 31.74 -0.56
C THR A 304 -9.67 32.43 0.78
N ALA A 305 -10.35 31.98 1.83
CA ALA A 305 -10.15 32.52 3.18
C ALA A 305 -10.54 31.52 4.28
N ILE A 306 -9.96 31.72 5.47
CA ILE A 306 -10.30 31.08 6.73
C ILE A 306 -10.53 32.20 7.76
N PRO A 307 -11.64 32.96 7.64
CA PRO A 307 -11.81 34.21 8.38
C PRO A 307 -12.02 34.01 9.90
N THR A 308 -12.49 32.84 10.31
CA THR A 308 -12.77 32.52 11.71
C THR A 308 -12.09 31.21 12.06
N PHE A 309 -11.34 31.22 13.17
CA PHE A 309 -10.78 30.02 13.79
C PHE A 309 -10.74 30.23 15.30
N ALA A 310 -11.20 29.23 16.05
CA ALA A 310 -11.06 29.19 17.50
C ALA A 310 -11.08 27.75 18.00
N LEU A 311 -10.41 27.51 19.11
CA LEU A 311 -10.48 26.27 19.88
C LEU A 311 -10.87 26.64 21.31
N SER A 312 -11.78 25.87 21.92
CA SER A 312 -12.40 26.26 23.18
C SER A 312 -12.83 25.07 24.04
N ASN A 313 -13.33 25.39 25.23
CA ASN A 313 -13.86 24.45 26.22
C ASN A 313 -12.87 23.34 26.57
N PRO A 314 -11.67 23.68 27.10
CA PRO A 314 -10.76 22.65 27.58
C PRO A 314 -11.43 21.81 28.66
N GLY A 315 -11.28 20.49 28.56
CA GLY A 315 -11.67 19.57 29.63
C GLY A 315 -10.78 19.72 30.86
N SER A 316 -11.09 18.96 31.91
CA SER A 316 -10.27 18.94 33.13
C SER A 316 -8.81 18.47 32.91
N GLY A 317 -8.52 17.77 31.81
CA GLY A 317 -7.16 17.43 31.38
C GLY A 317 -6.52 18.45 30.43
N GLY A 318 -7.10 19.65 30.28
CA GLY A 318 -6.58 20.75 29.47
C GLY A 318 -6.83 20.66 27.97
N ARG A 319 -7.38 19.55 27.48
CA ARG A 319 -7.60 19.32 26.05
C ARG A 319 -8.86 20.00 25.54
N VAL A 320 -8.76 20.75 24.44
CA VAL A 320 -9.89 21.46 23.83
C VAL A 320 -10.94 20.50 23.29
N LYS A 321 -12.20 20.68 23.70
CA LYS A 321 -13.32 19.83 23.28
C LYS A 321 -14.06 20.38 22.06
N ASN A 322 -14.06 21.69 21.90
CA ASN A 322 -14.80 22.38 20.85
C ASN A 322 -13.89 23.25 19.98
N GLY A 323 -14.37 23.59 18.80
CA GLY A 323 -13.80 24.66 18.01
C GLY A 323 -14.77 25.21 16.97
N THR A 324 -14.35 26.30 16.37
CA THR A 324 -15.08 27.05 15.36
C THR A 324 -14.16 27.29 14.18
N ILE A 325 -14.65 27.05 12.98
CA ILE A 325 -13.93 27.37 11.74
C ILE A 325 -14.92 27.82 10.67
N THR A 326 -14.59 28.91 9.99
CA THR A 326 -15.25 29.30 8.73
C THR A 326 -14.23 29.17 7.61
N VAL A 327 -14.63 28.54 6.51
CA VAL A 327 -13.83 28.40 5.30
C VAL A 327 -14.61 28.96 4.13
N GLU A 328 -13.95 29.82 3.36
CA GLU A 328 -14.42 30.35 2.10
C GLU A 328 -13.57 29.77 0.97
N PHE A 329 -14.21 29.42 -0.14
CA PHE A 329 -13.54 28.75 -1.25
C PHE A 329 -14.29 28.93 -2.57
N LEU A 330 -13.64 28.53 -3.66
CA LEU A 330 -14.20 28.47 -5.01
C LEU A 330 -14.18 27.03 -5.50
N VAL A 331 -15.17 26.68 -6.32
CA VAL A 331 -15.24 25.41 -7.06
C VAL A 331 -15.17 25.75 -8.54
N LYS A 332 -14.21 25.16 -9.27
CA LYS A 332 -13.86 25.58 -10.64
C LYS A 332 -15.04 25.61 -11.61
N ASP A 333 -15.92 24.63 -11.50
CA ASP A 333 -17.04 24.44 -12.42
C ASP A 333 -18.35 25.03 -11.87
N LEU A 334 -18.30 25.73 -10.74
CA LEU A 334 -19.47 26.34 -10.12
C LEU A 334 -19.52 27.84 -10.47
N VAL A 335 -20.27 28.14 -11.52
CA VAL A 335 -20.46 29.48 -12.05
C VAL A 335 -21.94 29.89 -12.01
N ASP A 336 -22.19 31.19 -11.97
CA ASP A 336 -23.53 31.74 -12.12
C ASP A 336 -23.98 31.74 -13.59
N THR A 337 -25.18 32.28 -13.87
CA THR A 337 -25.73 32.38 -15.23
C THR A 337 -24.90 33.22 -16.19
N THR A 338 -23.97 34.03 -15.68
CA THR A 338 -23.05 34.87 -16.47
C THR A 338 -21.70 34.21 -16.70
N GLY A 339 -21.47 33.01 -16.16
CA GLY A 339 -20.19 32.30 -16.22
C GLY A 339 -19.17 32.76 -15.17
N LYS A 340 -19.58 33.59 -14.21
CA LYS A 340 -18.71 34.06 -13.13
C LYS A 340 -18.67 33.05 -11.99
N LEU A 341 -17.49 32.73 -11.47
CA LEU A 341 -17.36 31.82 -10.33
C LEU A 341 -18.15 32.30 -9.11
N VAL A 342 -18.82 31.37 -8.44
CA VAL A 342 -19.65 31.64 -7.25
C VAL A 342 -18.86 31.30 -5.97
N PRO A 343 -18.52 32.29 -5.12
CA PRO A 343 -17.92 32.04 -3.80
C PRO A 343 -18.77 31.12 -2.93
N GLN A 344 -18.13 30.13 -2.33
CA GLN A 344 -18.73 29.18 -1.41
C GLN A 344 -18.23 29.44 0.01
N ARG A 345 -19.06 29.08 1.00
CA ARG A 345 -18.72 29.18 2.42
C ARG A 345 -19.24 27.96 3.17
N VAL A 346 -18.41 27.42 4.06
CA VAL A 346 -18.83 26.49 5.11
C VAL A 346 -18.43 27.08 6.46
N SER A 347 -19.34 27.01 7.43
CA SER A 347 -19.11 27.50 8.79
C SER A 347 -19.51 26.44 9.80
N TYR A 348 -18.59 26.10 10.68
CA TYR A 348 -18.81 25.23 11.82
C TYR A 348 -18.55 26.03 13.08
N SER A 349 -19.57 26.14 13.93
CA SER A 349 -19.48 26.87 15.20
C SER A 349 -19.67 25.92 16.36
N ASN A 350 -18.77 25.99 17.34
CA ASN A 350 -18.81 25.18 18.57
C ASN A 350 -18.95 23.65 18.32
N VAL A 351 -18.35 23.14 17.24
CA VAL A 351 -18.35 21.71 16.91
C VAL A 351 -17.25 20.98 17.68
N ASN A 352 -17.33 19.64 17.75
CA ASN A 352 -16.28 18.84 18.36
C ASN A 352 -14.90 19.11 17.69
N SER A 353 -13.85 19.26 18.50
CA SER A 353 -12.51 19.60 18.05
C SER A 353 -11.91 18.58 17.08
N SER A 354 -12.36 17.32 17.08
CA SER A 354 -11.96 16.32 16.08
C SER A 354 -12.32 16.72 14.65
N ARG A 355 -13.43 17.42 14.44
CA ARG A 355 -13.81 17.94 13.12
C ARG A 355 -12.84 19.03 12.68
N ILE A 356 -12.50 19.95 13.59
CA ILE A 356 -11.54 21.02 13.31
C ILE A 356 -10.16 20.43 12.98
N ARG A 357 -9.71 19.47 13.80
CA ARG A 357 -8.45 18.75 13.58
C ARG A 357 -8.43 18.01 12.25
N ALA A 358 -9.54 17.40 11.83
CA ALA A 358 -9.65 16.75 10.53
C ALA A 358 -9.56 17.73 9.34
N MET A 359 -10.03 18.98 9.51
CA MET A 359 -9.91 20.03 8.50
C MET A 359 -8.49 20.62 8.44
N ILE A 360 -7.87 20.87 9.60
CA ILE A 360 -6.51 21.42 9.70
C ILE A 360 -5.44 20.38 9.33
N GLY A 361 -5.67 19.12 9.68
CA GLY A 361 -4.79 17.98 9.42
C GLY A 361 -4.26 17.32 10.71
N ASN A 362 -4.41 16.00 10.81
CA ASN A 362 -4.01 15.22 11.99
C ASN A 362 -2.49 15.21 12.25
N ARG A 363 -1.68 15.55 11.24
CA ARG A 363 -0.21 15.68 11.33
C ARG A 363 0.27 17.14 11.47
N VAL A 364 -0.68 18.08 11.52
CA VAL A 364 -0.43 19.51 11.78
C VAL A 364 -0.79 19.82 13.22
N MET A 365 -2.01 19.48 13.61
CA MET A 365 -2.46 19.50 15.01
C MET A 365 -2.27 18.09 15.59
N LEU A 366 -1.22 17.86 16.37
CA LEU A 366 -0.83 16.52 16.83
C LEU A 366 -1.66 16.02 18.03
N SER A 367 -2.18 16.93 18.83
CA SER A 367 -3.06 16.62 19.96
C SER A 367 -4.13 17.69 20.14
N TYR A 368 -5.04 17.47 21.10
CA TYR A 368 -6.00 18.49 21.55
C TYR A 368 -5.50 19.31 22.73
N LEU A 369 -4.28 19.06 23.22
CA LEU A 369 -3.69 19.84 24.31
C LEU A 369 -3.06 21.10 23.70
N VAL A 370 -3.87 22.16 23.69
CA VAL A 370 -3.53 23.45 23.10
C VAL A 370 -3.12 24.38 24.23
N ASP A 371 -1.92 24.93 24.14
CA ASP A 371 -1.43 25.91 25.10
C ASP A 371 -1.92 27.30 24.73
N GLU A 372 -1.94 27.63 23.42
CA GLU A 372 -2.28 28.97 22.97
C GLU A 372 -2.84 29.01 21.54
N VAL A 373 -3.83 29.90 21.33
CA VAL A 373 -4.30 30.31 20.01
C VAL A 373 -4.19 31.83 19.92
N LYS A 374 -3.21 32.34 19.18
CA LYS A 374 -3.10 33.77 18.84
C LYS A 374 -3.78 34.03 17.52
N THR A 375 -4.64 35.04 17.49
CA THR A 375 -5.33 35.45 16.27
C THR A 375 -5.28 36.96 16.16
N ASP A 376 -4.70 37.45 15.07
CA ASP A 376 -4.78 38.87 14.69
C ASP A 376 -5.70 39.06 13.48
N SER A 377 -5.65 40.22 12.81
CA SER A 377 -6.48 40.50 11.63
C SER A 377 -6.14 39.63 10.42
N ASN A 378 -4.91 39.12 10.32
CA ASN A 378 -4.35 38.46 9.14
C ASN A 378 -3.93 37.00 9.38
N ILE A 379 -3.44 36.65 10.57
CA ILE A 379 -2.80 35.37 10.86
C ILE A 379 -3.44 34.72 12.09
N VAL A 380 -3.50 33.39 12.06
CA VAL A 380 -3.78 32.52 13.20
C VAL A 380 -2.51 31.74 13.50
N GLN A 381 -2.10 31.70 14.77
CA GLN A 381 -0.99 30.89 15.27
C GLN A 381 -1.50 30.01 16.41
N VAL A 382 -1.17 28.73 16.37
CA VAL A 382 -1.59 27.75 17.37
C VAL A 382 -0.37 27.02 17.88
N THR A 383 -0.24 26.93 19.20
CA THR A 383 0.80 26.16 19.87
C THR A 383 0.14 25.18 20.83
N GLY A 384 0.67 23.96 20.89
CA GLY A 384 0.23 22.95 21.84
C GLY A 384 1.31 21.91 22.09
N ARG A 385 0.94 20.87 22.84
CA ARG A 385 1.88 19.84 23.29
C ARG A 385 1.33 18.42 23.15
N GLY A 386 2.23 17.44 23.09
CA GLY A 386 1.92 16.02 22.98
C GLY A 386 1.55 15.56 21.56
N ASP A 387 1.42 14.25 21.40
CA ASP A 387 1.07 13.60 20.14
C ASP A 387 0.16 12.41 20.41
N GLY A 388 -1.11 12.55 20.00
CA GLY A 388 -2.17 11.58 20.23
C GLY A 388 -3.27 12.05 21.18
N HIS A 389 -4.08 11.10 21.66
CA HIS A 389 -5.25 11.40 22.49
C HIS A 389 -4.89 11.71 23.95
N GLY A 390 -3.77 11.18 24.45
CA GLY A 390 -3.28 11.43 25.81
C GLY A 390 -3.99 10.68 26.93
N VAL A 391 -4.96 9.82 26.59
CA VAL A 391 -5.62 8.90 27.53
C VAL A 391 -4.74 7.68 27.75
N GLY A 392 -4.54 7.28 29.01
CA GLY A 392 -3.73 6.12 29.36
C GLY A 392 -2.23 6.38 29.23
N MET A 393 -1.51 5.43 28.63
CA MET A 393 -0.04 5.41 28.64
C MET A 393 0.60 6.35 27.61
N SER A 394 1.58 7.17 28.05
CA SER A 394 2.53 7.86 27.17
C SER A 394 3.70 6.92 26.85
N GLN A 395 3.97 6.68 25.57
CA GLN A 395 5.08 5.83 25.14
C GLN A 395 6.44 6.46 25.49
N TRP A 396 6.57 7.77 25.25
CA TRP A 396 7.77 8.50 25.63
C TRP A 396 7.94 8.64 27.14
N GLY A 397 6.85 8.87 27.86
CA GLY A 397 6.88 8.89 29.31
C GLY A 397 7.27 7.52 29.89
N ALA A 398 6.74 6.42 29.35
CA ALA A 398 7.16 5.06 29.73
C ALA A 398 8.66 4.83 29.47
N GLN A 399 9.19 5.27 28.32
CA GLN A 399 10.62 5.19 28.04
C GLN A 399 11.45 5.98 29.06
N LYS A 400 11.04 7.20 29.41
CA LYS A 400 11.76 8.03 30.39
C LYS A 400 11.65 7.52 31.82
N MET A 401 10.52 6.91 32.20
CA MET A 401 10.41 6.21 33.48
C MET A 401 11.37 5.02 33.56
N ALA A 402 11.53 4.27 32.46
CA ALA A 402 12.43 3.12 32.41
C ALA A 402 13.92 3.53 32.39
N GLU A 403 14.31 4.51 31.56
CA GLU A 403 15.69 5.01 31.45
C GLU A 403 16.15 5.78 32.70
N ASN A 404 15.40 6.82 33.07
CA ASN A 404 15.86 7.79 34.09
C ASN A 404 15.30 7.48 35.48
N GLY A 405 14.17 6.79 35.55
CA GLY A 405 13.53 6.43 36.82
C GLY A 405 13.86 5.03 37.32
N GLY A 406 14.56 4.22 36.50
CA GLY A 406 14.84 2.80 36.78
C GLY A 406 13.57 1.98 37.02
N LYS A 407 12.41 2.46 36.55
CA LYS A 407 11.12 1.87 36.86
C LYS A 407 10.91 0.58 36.09
N THR A 408 10.42 -0.43 36.80
CA THR A 408 9.96 -1.69 36.20
C THR A 408 8.69 -1.45 35.38
N TYR A 409 8.44 -2.31 34.40
CA TYR A 409 7.22 -2.25 33.59
C TYR A 409 5.95 -2.27 34.46
N ALA A 410 5.98 -3.01 35.56
CA ALA A 410 4.85 -3.09 36.49
C ALA A 410 4.58 -1.75 37.20
N GLU A 411 5.62 -1.01 37.61
CA GLU A 411 5.49 0.32 38.17
C GLU A 411 4.99 1.33 37.13
N ILE A 412 5.50 1.25 35.89
CA ILE A 412 5.07 2.12 34.78
C ILE A 412 3.59 1.88 34.45
N LEU A 413 3.16 0.62 34.36
CA LEU A 413 1.75 0.26 34.14
C LEU A 413 0.84 0.78 35.25
N LYS A 414 1.21 0.62 36.52
CA LYS A 414 0.46 1.15 37.67
C LYS A 414 0.46 2.68 37.71
N PHE A 415 1.52 3.31 37.19
CA PHE A 415 1.52 4.75 37.00
C PHE A 415 0.50 5.16 35.95
N TYR A 416 0.42 4.57 34.76
CA TYR A 416 -0.55 5.06 33.76
C TYR A 416 -1.98 4.60 33.98
N TYR A 417 -2.18 3.42 34.56
CA TYR A 417 -3.49 2.81 34.77
C TYR A 417 -3.76 2.62 36.27
N THR A 418 -4.59 3.49 36.83
CA THR A 418 -4.78 3.59 38.29
C THR A 418 -5.52 2.37 38.85
N GLY A 419 -4.98 1.75 39.91
CA GLY A 419 -5.64 0.66 40.63
C GLY A 419 -5.69 -0.68 39.91
N ILE A 420 -4.86 -0.88 38.88
CA ILE A 420 -4.82 -2.13 38.13
C ILE A 420 -4.07 -3.23 38.87
N SER A 421 -4.34 -4.47 38.46
CA SER A 421 -3.55 -5.66 38.73
C SER A 421 -3.05 -6.25 37.42
N ILE A 422 -1.81 -6.75 37.40
CA ILE A 422 -1.25 -7.50 36.28
C ILE A 422 -1.55 -8.98 36.52
N VAL A 423 -2.20 -9.64 35.58
CA VAL A 423 -2.67 -11.02 35.71
C VAL A 423 -2.25 -11.83 34.49
N LYS A 424 -1.78 -13.06 34.69
CA LYS A 424 -1.50 -13.99 33.61
C LYS A 424 -2.77 -14.78 33.24
N VAL A 425 -3.20 -14.72 31.99
CA VAL A 425 -4.50 -15.26 31.54
C VAL A 425 -4.42 -16.49 30.62
N TYR A 426 -3.24 -16.81 30.09
CA TYR A 426 -3.00 -18.04 29.32
C TYR A 426 -1.53 -18.47 29.41
N GLU A 427 -1.25 -19.75 29.11
CA GLU A 427 0.10 -20.22 28.79
C GLU A 427 0.32 -20.21 27.26
N PRO A 428 1.56 -20.04 26.76
CA PRO A 428 1.88 -20.21 25.35
C PRO A 428 1.43 -21.54 24.79
N SER A 429 1.10 -21.54 23.50
CA SER A 429 1.09 -22.76 22.72
C SER A 429 2.48 -23.44 22.77
N ILE A 430 2.53 -24.74 23.08
CA ILE A 430 3.77 -25.53 23.03
C ILE A 430 4.15 -25.72 21.56
N LYS A 431 4.95 -24.79 21.01
CA LYS A 431 5.54 -24.95 19.68
C LYS A 431 6.88 -25.69 19.82
N THR A 432 7.01 -26.84 19.16
CA THR A 432 8.26 -27.63 19.12
C THR A 432 9.39 -26.91 18.37
N SER A 433 9.08 -25.84 17.64
CA SER A 433 10.01 -24.89 17.04
C SER A 433 9.38 -23.50 17.03
N SER A 434 10.13 -22.50 17.51
CA SER A 434 9.71 -21.09 17.47
C SER A 434 10.46 -20.37 16.35
N PRO A 435 9.80 -19.52 15.55
CA PRO A 435 10.48 -18.72 14.53
C PRO A 435 11.45 -17.73 15.20
N SER A 436 12.68 -17.66 14.68
CA SER A 436 13.71 -16.76 15.20
C SER A 436 13.40 -15.32 14.81
N PRO A 437 13.64 -14.33 15.70
CA PRO A 437 13.64 -12.92 15.30
C PRO A 437 14.45 -12.72 14.02
N MET A 438 14.09 -11.72 13.20
CA MET A 438 14.92 -11.37 12.05
C MET A 438 16.33 -11.06 12.56
N GLU A 439 17.37 -11.51 11.84
CA GLU A 439 18.75 -11.26 12.24
C GLU A 439 18.94 -9.76 12.52
N PRO A 440 19.51 -9.40 13.68
CA PRO A 440 19.88 -8.02 13.92
C PRO A 440 20.85 -7.62 12.81
N ILE A 441 20.54 -6.53 12.10
CA ILE A 441 21.58 -5.78 11.42
C ILE A 441 22.60 -5.45 12.52
N LYS A 442 23.82 -6.00 12.45
CA LYS A 442 24.84 -5.88 13.50
C LYS A 442 25.00 -4.41 13.91
N GLN A 443 24.60 -4.11 15.15
CA GLN A 443 24.94 -2.89 15.87
C GLN A 443 26.18 -3.19 16.73
N PRO A 444 27.16 -2.28 16.85
CA PRO A 444 28.21 -2.43 17.86
C PRO A 444 27.61 -2.28 19.25
N ILE A 445 27.89 -3.24 20.13
CA ILE A 445 27.55 -3.21 21.56
C ILE A 445 28.79 -2.71 22.28
N GLY A 446 28.75 -1.52 22.85
CA GLY A 446 29.72 -1.07 23.86
C GLY A 446 29.20 -1.47 25.24
N GLU A 447 29.85 -2.43 25.89
CA GLU A 447 29.64 -2.74 27.32
C GLU A 447 29.97 -1.51 28.18
N ILE A 448 29.16 -1.23 29.19
CA ILE A 448 29.57 -0.36 30.30
C ILE A 448 29.34 -1.11 31.60
N GLY A 449 30.45 -1.36 32.29
CA GLY A 449 30.53 -2.03 33.57
C GLY A 449 29.99 -1.21 34.72
N SER A 450 29.78 -1.90 35.84
CA SER A 450 29.41 -1.33 37.13
C SER A 450 30.49 -0.41 37.69
N GLY A 451 30.11 0.69 38.31
CA GLY A 451 31.00 1.44 39.20
C GLY A 451 30.58 2.88 39.42
N THR A 452 30.33 3.20 40.68
CA THR A 452 30.19 4.50 41.32
C THR A 452 31.14 5.60 40.80
N ASP A 453 30.60 6.75 40.38
CA ASP A 453 30.91 8.10 40.92
C ASP A 453 30.23 9.18 40.06
N VAL A 454 29.93 10.32 40.71
CA VAL A 454 29.34 11.53 40.11
C VAL A 454 30.40 12.21 39.23
N ASP A 455 30.12 12.49 37.95
CA ASP A 455 31.00 13.32 37.10
C ASP A 455 30.22 14.30 36.20
N ASP A 456 30.71 15.54 36.16
CA ASP A 456 30.15 16.78 35.59
C ASP A 456 30.41 16.94 34.08
N ASN A 457 30.47 15.84 33.31
CA ASN A 457 30.93 15.86 31.92
C ASN A 457 29.88 15.35 30.90
N VAL A 458 28.64 15.84 30.99
CA VAL A 458 27.61 15.55 29.99
C VAL A 458 27.86 16.42 28.75
N ASP A 459 28.23 15.78 27.63
CA ASP A 459 28.27 16.43 26.33
C ASP A 459 26.87 16.92 25.93
N ARG A 460 26.73 18.24 25.76
CA ARG A 460 25.49 18.93 25.36
C ARG A 460 25.57 19.52 23.96
N THR A 461 26.66 19.23 23.23
CA THR A 461 26.85 19.78 21.91
C THR A 461 26.07 18.95 20.90
N VAL A 462 25.24 19.62 20.09
CA VAL A 462 24.45 18.92 19.08
C VAL A 462 25.33 18.60 17.87
N PRO A 463 25.19 17.42 17.25
CA PRO A 463 25.91 17.10 16.03
C PRO A 463 25.61 18.09 14.91
N ILE A 464 26.61 18.43 14.12
CA ILE A 464 26.50 19.33 12.98
C ILE A 464 26.31 18.52 11.71
N ILE A 465 25.21 18.79 10.98
CA ILE A 465 24.99 18.31 9.63
C ILE A 465 25.33 19.45 8.66
N SER A 466 26.26 19.23 7.74
CA SER A 466 26.73 20.25 6.80
C SER A 466 26.85 19.70 5.37
N GLU A 467 27.28 20.56 4.43
CA GLU A 467 27.54 20.21 3.02
C GLU A 467 26.38 19.51 2.28
N ILE A 468 25.13 19.80 2.68
CA ILE A 468 23.97 19.10 2.15
C ILE A 468 23.68 19.57 0.73
N SER A 469 23.82 18.66 -0.23
CA SER A 469 23.59 18.92 -1.65
C SER A 469 22.97 17.69 -2.32
N SER A 470 22.31 17.89 -3.46
CA SER A 470 21.78 16.79 -4.27
C SER A 470 22.10 17.01 -5.74
N SER A 471 22.50 15.96 -6.44
CA SER A 471 22.76 15.97 -7.88
C SER A 471 21.97 14.86 -8.57
N TYR A 472 21.66 15.05 -9.85
CA TYR A 472 21.01 14.05 -10.69
C TYR A 472 21.95 13.59 -11.79
N ASP A 473 22.04 12.28 -12.02
CA ASP A 473 22.90 11.68 -13.03
C ASP A 473 22.13 11.16 -14.26
N ALA A 474 22.86 10.86 -15.33
CA ALA A 474 22.31 10.34 -16.59
C ALA A 474 21.68 8.93 -16.47
N SER A 475 21.84 8.25 -15.33
CA SER A 475 21.27 6.91 -15.05
C SER A 475 19.97 6.98 -14.25
N LYS A 476 19.31 8.15 -14.19
CA LYS A 476 18.08 8.41 -13.44
C LYS A 476 18.24 8.17 -11.93
N LYS A 477 19.38 8.55 -11.36
CA LYS A 477 19.59 8.54 -9.90
C LYS A 477 19.82 9.95 -9.38
N VAL A 478 19.21 10.24 -8.23
CA VAL A 478 19.52 11.44 -7.43
C VAL A 478 20.48 11.03 -6.33
N THR A 479 21.60 11.73 -6.18
CA THR A 479 22.57 11.47 -5.11
C THR A 479 22.49 12.59 -4.09
N LEU A 480 22.03 12.28 -2.87
CA LEU A 480 22.16 13.16 -1.72
C LEU A 480 23.58 13.08 -1.17
N THR A 481 24.21 14.21 -0.91
CA THR A 481 25.50 14.33 -0.22
C THR A 481 25.30 15.14 1.07
N TYR A 482 25.96 14.75 2.16
CA TYR A 482 25.99 15.48 3.43
C TYR A 482 27.26 15.15 4.21
N ALA A 483 27.63 15.99 5.16
CA ALA A 483 28.74 15.76 6.08
C ALA A 483 28.26 15.82 7.54
N ILE A 484 28.94 15.08 8.39
CA ILE A 484 28.75 15.08 9.85
C ILE A 484 30.10 15.31 10.54
N ASN A 485 30.10 16.07 11.64
CA ASN A 485 31.29 16.50 12.37
C ASN A 485 31.77 15.50 13.44
N GLU A 486 30.94 14.53 13.81
CA GLU A 486 31.19 13.57 14.88
C GLU A 486 30.47 12.25 14.63
N THR A 487 30.73 11.25 15.48
CA THR A 487 30.13 9.93 15.34
C THR A 487 28.67 9.97 15.79
N VAL A 488 27.76 9.67 14.87
CA VAL A 488 26.31 9.78 15.11
C VAL A 488 25.53 8.64 14.51
N ASN A 489 24.35 8.39 15.08
CA ASN A 489 23.29 7.59 14.47
C ASN A 489 22.48 8.44 13.51
N THR A 490 22.59 8.17 12.21
CA THR A 490 21.91 8.91 11.15
C THR A 490 20.68 8.17 10.64
N SER A 491 19.57 8.88 10.51
CA SER A 491 18.37 8.45 9.79
C SER A 491 18.11 9.39 8.63
N ILE A 492 17.95 8.85 7.42
CA ILE A 492 17.62 9.64 6.22
C ILE A 492 16.37 9.08 5.59
N TYR A 493 15.43 9.98 5.33
CA TYR A 493 14.20 9.68 4.62
C TYR A 493 13.95 10.73 3.54
N ILE A 494 13.11 10.39 2.58
CA ILE A 494 12.60 11.33 1.58
C ILE A 494 11.09 11.41 1.65
N LYS A 495 10.59 12.65 1.61
CA LYS A 495 9.18 12.98 1.54
C LYS A 495 8.82 13.56 0.18
N ASP A 496 7.61 13.27 -0.27
CA ASP A 496 6.99 14.01 -1.37
C ASP A 496 6.59 15.43 -0.94
N SER A 497 6.04 16.20 -1.88
CA SER A 497 5.53 17.55 -1.63
C SER A 497 4.33 17.60 -0.66
N ASN A 498 3.68 16.47 -0.40
CA ASN A 498 2.58 16.33 0.55
C ASN A 498 3.07 15.91 1.95
N GLY A 499 4.38 15.75 2.13
CA GLY A 499 4.98 15.34 3.41
C GLY A 499 4.88 13.85 3.70
N VAL A 500 4.42 13.03 2.74
CA VAL A 500 4.40 11.57 2.84
C VAL A 500 5.81 11.06 2.71
N ILE A 501 6.28 10.30 3.69
CA ILE A 501 7.58 9.63 3.59
C ILE A 501 7.46 8.51 2.55
N LEU A 502 8.17 8.68 1.43
CA LEU A 502 8.21 7.71 0.35
C LEU A 502 9.14 6.56 0.70
N GLN A 503 10.28 6.88 1.32
CA GLN A 503 11.32 5.92 1.62
C GLN A 503 12.20 6.39 2.78
N TYR A 504 12.71 5.44 3.56
CA TYR A 504 13.89 5.63 4.41
C TYR A 504 15.09 4.99 3.70
N PHE A 505 16.15 5.75 3.49
CA PHE A 505 17.41 5.21 2.99
C PHE A 505 18.19 4.53 4.11
N MET A 506 18.07 5.07 5.32
CA MET A 506 18.70 4.54 6.51
C MET A 506 17.91 4.95 7.75
N LYS A 507 17.94 4.09 8.76
CA LYS A 507 17.33 4.34 10.07
C LYS A 507 18.37 4.00 11.13
N LYS A 508 18.81 5.02 11.87
CA LYS A 508 19.79 4.90 12.96
C LYS A 508 21.04 4.10 12.55
N LEU A 509 21.64 4.45 11.41
CA LEU A 509 22.92 3.90 11.00
C LEU A 509 24.03 4.73 11.64
N GLU A 510 24.90 4.10 12.41
CA GLU A 510 26.09 4.76 12.95
C GLU A 510 27.04 5.17 11.82
N GLN A 511 27.51 6.41 11.88
CA GLN A 511 28.42 6.98 10.90
C GLN A 511 29.48 7.81 11.63
N ALA A 512 30.74 7.56 11.30
CA ALA A 512 31.87 8.35 11.78
C ALA A 512 31.87 9.78 11.17
N PRO A 513 32.57 10.75 11.76
CA PRO A 513 32.74 12.06 11.12
C PRO A 513 33.24 11.93 9.68
N GLY A 514 32.61 12.65 8.76
CA GLY A 514 32.95 12.55 7.36
C GLY A 514 31.80 12.87 6.42
N LYS A 515 32.10 12.73 5.12
CA LYS A 515 31.18 13.04 4.03
C LYS A 515 30.57 11.76 3.46
N TYR A 516 29.27 11.76 3.30
CA TYR A 516 28.48 10.62 2.89
C TYR A 516 27.64 10.92 1.66
N VAL A 517 27.37 9.85 0.90
CA VAL A 517 26.53 9.89 -0.30
C VAL A 517 25.44 8.83 -0.22
N VAL A 518 24.21 9.21 -0.57
CA VAL A 518 23.04 8.33 -0.58
C VAL A 518 22.38 8.40 -1.95
N PRO A 519 22.43 7.30 -2.74
CA PRO A 519 21.75 7.25 -4.02
C PRO A 519 20.26 6.96 -3.83
N TRP A 520 19.43 7.66 -4.61
CA TRP A 520 17.99 7.47 -4.71
C TRP A 520 17.63 7.15 -6.17
N ASP A 521 17.08 5.96 -6.40
CA ASP A 521 16.54 5.56 -7.70
C ASP A 521 15.20 6.26 -7.95
N VAL A 522 15.15 7.10 -8.98
CA VAL A 522 13.97 7.90 -9.35
C VAL A 522 13.30 7.42 -10.63
N SER A 523 13.62 6.21 -11.10
CA SER A 523 13.09 5.66 -12.37
C SER A 523 11.55 5.57 -12.43
N SER A 524 10.90 5.43 -11.27
CA SER A 524 9.43 5.34 -11.12
C SER A 524 8.82 6.55 -10.40
N ILE A 525 9.63 7.58 -10.13
CA ILE A 525 9.25 8.76 -9.36
C ILE A 525 8.96 9.93 -10.30
N GLY A 526 7.81 10.59 -10.15
CA GLY A 526 7.42 11.72 -10.99
C GLY A 526 8.24 13.00 -10.74
N ASN A 527 8.23 13.93 -11.69
CA ASN A 527 8.82 15.25 -11.46
C ASN A 527 8.13 15.98 -10.31
N GLY A 528 8.91 16.67 -9.48
CA GLY A 528 8.38 17.34 -8.31
C GLY A 528 9.46 17.75 -7.33
N THR A 529 9.05 18.53 -6.32
CA THR A 529 9.93 18.87 -5.20
C THR A 529 9.80 17.81 -4.12
N TYR A 530 10.94 17.22 -3.77
CA TYR A 530 11.08 16.24 -2.70
C TYR A 530 11.92 16.81 -1.59
N THR A 531 11.72 16.31 -0.36
CA THR A 531 12.46 16.77 0.81
C THR A 531 13.18 15.60 1.45
N PHE A 532 14.51 15.61 1.41
CA PHE A 532 15.32 14.75 2.26
C PHE A 532 15.26 15.28 3.69
N GLY A 533 14.96 14.42 4.66
CA GLY A 533 15.14 14.68 6.07
C GLY A 533 16.29 13.84 6.60
N ILE A 534 17.27 14.49 7.21
CA ILE A 534 18.43 13.89 7.87
C ILE A 534 18.25 14.15 9.37
N ILE A 535 18.35 13.10 10.18
CA ILE A 535 18.31 13.18 11.64
C ILE A 535 19.55 12.47 12.15
N THR A 536 20.36 13.14 12.95
CA THR A 536 21.55 12.56 13.59
C THR A 536 21.37 12.57 15.11
N THR A 537 21.97 11.60 15.79
CA THR A 537 21.97 11.52 17.26
C THR A 537 23.33 11.01 17.70
N ASP A 538 24.06 11.77 18.51
CA ASP A 538 25.35 11.33 19.05
C ASP A 538 25.17 10.24 20.13
N LEU A 539 26.28 9.84 20.75
CA LEU A 539 26.31 8.88 21.85
C LEU A 539 25.76 9.45 23.17
N ALA A 540 25.75 10.78 23.33
CA ALA A 540 25.18 11.47 24.49
C ALA A 540 23.65 11.69 24.36
N GLY A 541 23.07 11.40 23.19
CA GLY A 541 21.65 11.55 22.89
C GLY A 541 21.27 12.93 22.37
N ASN A 542 22.21 13.81 22.05
CA ASN A 542 21.91 15.10 21.43
C ASN A 542 21.50 14.87 19.98
N VAL A 543 20.37 15.47 19.60
CA VAL A 543 19.76 15.28 18.27
C VAL A 543 19.96 16.53 17.45
N SER A 544 20.37 16.36 16.19
CA SER A 544 20.22 17.41 15.19
C SER A 544 19.47 16.90 13.97
N SER A 545 18.89 17.84 13.23
CA SER A 545 18.14 17.51 12.03
C SER A 545 18.35 18.56 10.97
N ALA A 546 18.35 18.13 9.72
CA ALA A 546 18.44 19.00 8.57
C ALA A 546 17.47 18.54 7.48
N ILE A 547 16.96 19.51 6.73
CA ILE A 547 16.11 19.26 5.57
C ILE A 547 16.79 19.77 4.31
N HIS A 548 16.72 19.00 3.24
CA HIS A 548 17.22 19.41 1.94
C HIS A 548 16.15 19.18 0.88
N LYS A 549 15.67 20.27 0.28
CA LYS A 549 14.69 20.22 -0.81
C LYS A 549 15.42 20.02 -2.13
N TYR A 550 14.99 19.01 -2.87
CA TYR A 550 15.48 18.74 -4.21
C TYR A 550 14.31 18.74 -5.19
N THR A 551 14.37 19.59 -6.22
CA THR A 551 13.40 19.55 -7.31
C THR A 551 13.90 18.60 -8.38
N LEU A 552 13.28 17.43 -8.44
CA LEU A 552 13.51 16.47 -9.49
C LEU A 552 12.82 16.96 -10.76
N ASN A 553 13.63 17.28 -11.76
CA ASN A 553 13.19 17.60 -13.11
C ASN A 553 13.84 16.60 -14.07
N ILE A 554 13.27 15.39 -14.14
CA ILE A 554 13.60 14.47 -15.21
C ILE A 554 13.05 15.11 -16.48
N PRO A 555 13.89 15.39 -17.49
CA PRO A 555 13.37 15.84 -18.79
C PRO A 555 12.30 14.85 -19.22
N LYS A 556 11.07 15.34 -19.41
CA LYS A 556 9.98 14.52 -19.90
C LYS A 556 10.47 13.91 -21.21
N ASP A 557 10.53 12.59 -21.27
CA ASP A 557 10.63 11.94 -22.55
C ASP A 557 9.33 12.28 -23.29
N GLU A 558 9.41 13.17 -24.29
CA GLU A 558 8.29 13.50 -25.16
C GLU A 558 8.36 12.70 -26.46
N LYS A 559 9.42 11.91 -26.64
CA LYS A 559 9.66 11.18 -27.87
C LYS A 559 9.02 9.82 -27.73
N ALA A 560 7.88 9.63 -28.38
CA ALA A 560 7.28 8.32 -28.49
C ALA A 560 8.25 7.30 -29.15
N PRO A 561 8.19 6.02 -28.74
CA PRO A 561 9.07 4.98 -29.27
C PRO A 561 8.94 4.87 -30.79
N ALA A 562 10.03 4.96 -31.53
CA ALA A 562 9.99 4.91 -32.99
C ALA A 562 9.83 3.47 -33.48
N ILE A 563 8.71 3.22 -34.17
CA ILE A 563 8.48 1.99 -34.91
C ILE A 563 8.97 2.20 -36.35
N THR A 564 9.95 1.41 -36.79
CA THR A 564 10.53 1.45 -38.15
C THR A 564 10.55 0.05 -38.77
N ASN A 565 10.89 -0.04 -40.07
CA ASN A 565 11.03 -1.31 -40.81
C ASN A 565 9.83 -2.27 -40.67
N ILE A 566 8.62 -1.70 -40.56
CA ILE A 566 7.40 -2.48 -40.48
C ILE A 566 7.14 -3.20 -41.81
N GLY A 567 6.94 -4.51 -41.75
CA GLY A 567 6.78 -5.33 -42.93
C GLY A 567 6.10 -6.65 -42.65
N THR A 568 5.67 -7.31 -43.71
CA THR A 568 5.13 -8.66 -43.65
C THR A 568 5.67 -9.52 -44.78
N THR A 569 5.81 -10.82 -44.50
CA THR A 569 6.17 -11.84 -45.48
C THR A 569 5.11 -12.94 -45.42
N TYR A 570 4.30 -13.05 -46.48
CA TYR A 570 3.32 -14.13 -46.59
C TYR A 570 3.94 -15.37 -47.25
N LYS A 571 3.91 -16.51 -46.55
CA LYS A 571 4.32 -17.81 -47.11
C LYS A 571 3.08 -18.66 -47.42
N ASN A 572 2.63 -18.64 -48.67
CA ASN A 572 1.44 -19.38 -49.15
C ASN A 572 1.51 -20.88 -48.78
N SER A 573 2.69 -21.50 -48.88
CA SER A 573 2.90 -22.92 -48.55
C SER A 573 2.62 -23.28 -47.10
N LYS A 574 2.85 -22.37 -46.16
CA LYS A 574 2.66 -22.58 -44.71
C LYS A 574 1.40 -21.90 -44.18
N LYS A 575 0.64 -21.19 -45.04
CA LYS A 575 -0.53 -20.38 -44.69
C LYS A 575 -0.27 -19.44 -43.51
N ASN A 576 0.95 -18.88 -43.43
CA ASN A 576 1.36 -17.98 -42.36
C ASN A 576 1.88 -16.66 -42.94
N VAL A 577 1.59 -15.58 -42.22
CA VAL A 577 2.20 -14.27 -42.40
C VAL A 577 3.20 -14.07 -41.28
N THR A 578 4.45 -13.81 -41.63
CA THR A 578 5.45 -13.32 -40.67
C THR A 578 5.39 -11.79 -40.69
N LEU A 579 5.18 -11.18 -39.53
CA LEU A 579 5.32 -9.73 -39.39
C LEU A 579 6.68 -9.40 -38.78
N SER A 580 7.20 -8.22 -39.11
CA SER A 580 8.41 -7.68 -38.52
C SER A 580 8.32 -6.18 -38.35
N TYR A 581 8.96 -5.65 -37.31
CA TYR A 581 9.17 -4.23 -37.08
C TYR A 581 10.42 -4.02 -36.22
N THR A 582 10.98 -2.83 -36.19
CA THR A 582 12.13 -2.46 -35.36
C THR A 582 11.71 -1.36 -34.39
N MET A 583 12.10 -1.52 -33.13
CA MET A 583 11.94 -0.53 -32.07
C MET A 583 13.29 0.13 -31.78
N ASP A 584 13.32 1.45 -31.59
CA ASP A 584 14.50 2.20 -31.15
C ASP A 584 14.64 2.26 -29.61
N GLU A 585 13.64 1.78 -28.87
CA GLU A 585 13.67 1.61 -27.42
C GLU A 585 12.74 0.49 -26.93
N ALA A 586 12.77 0.17 -25.63
CA ALA A 586 11.88 -0.82 -25.03
C ALA A 586 10.51 -0.22 -24.72
N ALA A 587 9.44 -0.94 -25.07
CA ALA A 587 8.07 -0.44 -24.92
C ALA A 587 7.05 -1.58 -24.77
N MET A 588 5.86 -1.25 -24.27
CA MET A 588 4.70 -2.12 -24.33
C MET A 588 4.07 -2.04 -25.71
N VAL A 589 3.93 -3.19 -26.40
CA VAL A 589 3.48 -3.24 -27.79
C VAL A 589 2.18 -4.02 -27.93
N SER A 590 1.26 -3.47 -28.72
CA SER A 590 0.06 -4.17 -29.21
C SER A 590 0.07 -4.24 -30.72
N VAL A 591 -0.23 -5.42 -31.27
CA VAL A 591 -0.20 -5.67 -32.71
C VAL A 591 -1.57 -6.18 -33.17
N TYR A 592 -2.16 -5.49 -34.13
CA TYR A 592 -3.47 -5.80 -34.71
C TYR A 592 -3.37 -5.99 -36.22
N VAL A 593 -4.27 -6.78 -36.78
CA VAL A 593 -4.53 -6.86 -38.21
C VAL A 593 -5.95 -6.43 -38.49
N LYS A 594 -6.12 -5.48 -39.41
CA LYS A 594 -7.40 -4.99 -39.89
C LYS A 594 -7.67 -5.48 -41.30
N ASN A 595 -8.94 -5.74 -41.63
CA ASN A 595 -9.36 -5.99 -43.01
C ASN A 595 -9.55 -4.67 -43.80
N ALA A 596 -9.87 -4.77 -45.10
CA ALA A 596 -10.11 -3.62 -45.96
C ALA A 596 -11.25 -2.67 -45.50
N LYS A 597 -12.14 -3.11 -44.60
CA LYS A 597 -13.19 -2.27 -43.99
C LYS A 597 -12.73 -1.60 -42.69
N GLY A 598 -11.46 -1.75 -42.31
CA GLY A 598 -10.90 -1.20 -41.06
C GLY A 598 -11.21 -2.01 -39.80
N ALA A 599 -11.98 -3.11 -39.91
CA ALA A 599 -12.32 -3.95 -38.76
C ALA A 599 -11.13 -4.82 -38.35
N ILE A 600 -10.84 -4.89 -37.04
CA ILE A 600 -9.80 -5.75 -36.48
C ILE A 600 -10.23 -7.21 -36.67
N VAL A 601 -9.47 -7.97 -37.47
CA VAL A 601 -9.69 -9.41 -37.71
C VAL A 601 -8.79 -10.29 -36.87
N LYS A 602 -7.71 -9.74 -36.31
CA LYS A 602 -6.83 -10.43 -35.38
C LYS A 602 -6.09 -9.45 -34.48
N GLN A 603 -5.99 -9.76 -33.20
CA GLN A 603 -4.97 -9.23 -32.31
C GLN A 603 -3.86 -10.28 -32.17
N ILE A 604 -2.63 -9.92 -32.51
CA ILE A 604 -1.47 -10.81 -32.49
C ILE A 604 -0.74 -10.67 -31.15
N GLU A 605 -0.61 -9.45 -30.66
CA GLU A 605 -0.01 -9.13 -29.36
C GLU A 605 -0.88 -8.12 -28.63
N ASN A 606 -1.01 -8.27 -27.32
CA ASN A 606 -1.79 -7.38 -26.47
C ASN A 606 -0.92 -6.91 -25.31
N ASN A 607 -0.54 -5.64 -25.34
CA ASN A 607 0.24 -4.99 -24.30
C ASN A 607 1.42 -5.86 -23.83
N THR A 608 2.22 -6.33 -24.78
CA THR A 608 3.35 -7.23 -24.51
C THR A 608 4.64 -6.42 -24.47
N GLU A 609 5.44 -6.61 -23.44
CA GLU A 609 6.74 -5.94 -23.31
C GLU A 609 7.70 -6.41 -24.41
N LYS A 610 8.32 -5.46 -25.10
CA LYS A 610 9.31 -5.72 -26.15
C LYS A 610 10.58 -4.91 -25.90
N SER A 611 11.72 -5.58 -26.03
CA SER A 611 13.03 -4.93 -26.00
C SER A 611 13.31 -4.15 -27.28
N ILE A 612 14.31 -3.28 -27.22
CA ILE A 612 14.88 -2.60 -28.38
C ILE A 612 15.29 -3.58 -29.49
N GLY A 613 15.19 -3.13 -30.74
CA GLY A 613 15.65 -3.89 -31.90
C GLY A 613 14.52 -4.59 -32.66
N LYS A 614 14.89 -5.60 -33.44
CA LYS A 614 13.99 -6.25 -34.40
C LYS A 614 13.04 -7.22 -33.70
N GLN A 615 11.75 -7.00 -33.90
CA GLN A 615 10.67 -7.82 -33.42
C GLN A 615 10.03 -8.60 -34.58
N THR A 616 9.57 -9.82 -34.31
CA THR A 616 8.84 -10.64 -35.27
C THR A 616 7.73 -11.43 -34.61
N ALA A 617 6.62 -11.64 -35.32
CA ALA A 617 5.58 -12.56 -34.90
C ALA A 617 4.98 -13.32 -36.09
N LEU A 618 4.30 -14.42 -35.80
CA LEU A 618 3.68 -15.29 -36.80
C LEU A 618 2.16 -15.28 -36.64
N TRP A 619 1.46 -15.11 -37.76
CA TRP A 619 0.02 -15.21 -37.83
C TRP A 619 -0.42 -16.28 -38.82
N ASN A 620 -1.20 -17.26 -38.34
CA ASN A 620 -1.82 -18.29 -39.20
C ASN A 620 -3.07 -17.72 -39.88
N VAL A 621 -3.07 -17.76 -41.22
CA VAL A 621 -4.11 -17.20 -42.11
C VAL A 621 -4.91 -18.26 -42.85
N SER A 622 -4.90 -19.51 -42.38
CA SER A 622 -5.62 -20.62 -43.03
C SER A 622 -7.11 -20.31 -43.21
N ASN A 623 -7.74 -19.73 -42.17
CA ASN A 623 -9.18 -19.46 -42.11
C ASN A 623 -9.56 -18.03 -42.53
N ILE A 624 -8.61 -17.24 -43.03
CA ILE A 624 -8.81 -15.82 -43.37
C ILE A 624 -9.07 -15.68 -44.87
N ALA A 625 -9.98 -14.80 -45.29
CA ALA A 625 -10.30 -14.63 -46.72
C ALA A 625 -9.11 -14.07 -47.53
N ASN A 626 -9.09 -14.31 -48.83
CA ASN A 626 -8.14 -13.59 -49.70
C ASN A 626 -8.54 -12.11 -49.73
N GLY A 627 -7.56 -11.22 -49.71
CA GLY A 627 -7.81 -9.79 -49.72
C GLY A 627 -6.66 -8.97 -49.15
N SER A 628 -6.89 -7.66 -49.05
CA SER A 628 -5.97 -6.70 -48.47
C SER A 628 -6.21 -6.50 -46.98
N TYR A 629 -5.11 -6.39 -46.24
CA TYR A 629 -5.06 -6.27 -44.80
C TYR A 629 -4.08 -5.17 -44.39
N THR A 630 -4.30 -4.60 -43.21
CA THR A 630 -3.43 -3.59 -42.61
C THR A 630 -2.92 -4.12 -41.27
N LEU A 631 -1.61 -4.30 -41.16
CA LEU A 631 -0.93 -4.49 -39.89
C LEU A 631 -0.90 -3.14 -39.16
N LEU A 632 -1.25 -3.12 -37.88
CA LEU A 632 -1.22 -1.95 -37.00
C LEU A 632 -0.38 -2.31 -35.78
N VAL A 633 0.71 -1.58 -35.56
CA VAL A 633 1.57 -1.71 -34.38
C VAL A 633 1.41 -0.43 -33.55
N VAL A 634 1.09 -0.60 -32.27
CA VAL A 634 0.99 0.48 -31.28
C VAL A 634 2.03 0.20 -30.21
N ALA A 635 2.92 1.15 -29.96
CA ALA A 635 3.92 1.05 -28.90
C ALA A 635 3.72 2.18 -27.89
N GLU A 636 3.85 1.86 -26.61
CA GLU A 636 3.73 2.79 -25.49
C GLU A 636 4.92 2.59 -24.55
N ASP A 637 5.70 3.63 -24.34
CA ASP A 637 6.80 3.62 -23.38
C ASP A 637 6.28 3.74 -21.93
N VAL A 638 7.20 3.66 -20.98
CA VAL A 638 6.88 3.82 -19.54
C VAL A 638 6.44 5.25 -19.18
N ALA A 639 6.73 6.24 -20.03
CA ALA A 639 6.29 7.63 -19.87
C ALA A 639 4.88 7.88 -20.45
N GLY A 640 4.27 6.85 -21.07
CA GLY A 640 2.95 6.92 -21.68
C GLY A 640 2.94 7.54 -23.08
N ASN A 641 4.10 7.80 -23.69
CA ASN A 641 4.14 8.27 -25.06
C ASN A 641 3.82 7.13 -26.01
N LYS A 642 2.89 7.38 -26.93
CA LYS A 642 2.40 6.36 -27.85
C LYS A 642 2.84 6.67 -29.27
N SER A 643 3.34 5.66 -29.96
CA SER A 643 3.52 5.72 -31.40
C SER A 643 2.66 4.67 -32.08
N THR A 644 2.34 4.92 -33.34
CA THR A 644 1.56 3.99 -34.15
C THR A 644 2.11 3.94 -35.56
N ARG A 645 2.19 2.73 -36.12
CA ARG A 645 2.57 2.49 -37.51
C ARG A 645 1.69 1.44 -38.15
N THR A 646 1.47 1.60 -39.45
CA THR A 646 0.68 0.68 -40.25
C THR A 646 1.45 0.17 -41.45
N HIS A 647 1.19 -1.07 -41.85
CA HIS A 647 1.72 -1.65 -43.09
C HIS A 647 0.64 -2.43 -43.81
N ASN A 648 0.41 -2.09 -45.08
CA ASN A 648 -0.58 -2.76 -45.93
C ASN A 648 0.06 -3.98 -46.61
N PHE A 649 -0.66 -5.10 -46.59
CA PHE A 649 -0.25 -6.33 -47.26
C PHE A 649 -1.47 -7.08 -47.80
N SER A 650 -1.24 -8.08 -48.65
CA SER A 650 -2.33 -8.90 -49.20
C SER A 650 -2.09 -10.38 -48.94
N VAL A 651 -3.15 -11.09 -48.58
CA VAL A 651 -3.15 -12.55 -48.49
C VAL A 651 -3.86 -13.08 -49.73
N ALA A 652 -3.13 -13.81 -50.57
CA ALA A 652 -3.65 -14.45 -51.77
C ALA A 652 -3.36 -15.94 -51.71
N LYS A 653 -4.24 -16.69 -51.04
CA LYS A 653 -4.18 -18.15 -51.01
C LYS A 653 -4.37 -18.67 -52.43
N ARG A 654 -3.34 -19.32 -52.97
CA ARG A 654 -3.39 -20.02 -54.25
C ARG A 654 -3.49 -21.51 -53.97
N TYR A 655 -4.54 -22.14 -54.50
CA TYR A 655 -4.74 -23.58 -54.34
C TYR A 655 -4.21 -24.31 -55.56
N VAL A 656 -3.63 -25.47 -55.33
CA VAL A 656 -3.21 -26.39 -56.39
C VAL A 656 -4.18 -27.56 -56.39
N GLY A 657 -4.73 -27.84 -57.57
CA GLY A 657 -5.64 -28.94 -57.81
C GLY A 657 -4.99 -30.03 -58.64
N LYS A 658 -5.26 -31.29 -58.32
CA LYS A 658 -4.92 -32.46 -59.14
C LYS A 658 -6.17 -32.94 -59.87
N ILE A 659 -6.07 -33.15 -61.17
CA ILE A 659 -7.18 -33.64 -61.99
C ILE A 659 -7.44 -35.11 -61.70
N ASN A 660 -8.70 -35.46 -61.42
CA ASN A 660 -9.13 -36.80 -61.01
C ASN A 660 -9.95 -37.56 -62.08
N GLY A 661 -9.95 -37.07 -63.32
CA GLY A 661 -10.69 -37.67 -64.43
C GLY A 661 -9.93 -37.62 -65.75
N SER A 662 -10.19 -38.58 -66.62
CA SER A 662 -9.69 -38.59 -67.99
C SER A 662 -10.51 -37.64 -68.85
N ASN A 663 -9.84 -36.89 -69.74
CA ASN A 663 -10.49 -36.02 -70.72
C ASN A 663 -11.25 -34.79 -70.15
N VAL A 664 -10.66 -34.09 -69.18
CA VAL A 664 -11.26 -32.90 -68.58
C VAL A 664 -10.96 -31.66 -69.41
N PHE A 665 -11.98 -30.99 -69.93
CA PHE A 665 -11.78 -29.82 -70.80
C PHE A 665 -11.66 -28.51 -70.01
N ILE A 666 -10.67 -27.70 -70.39
CA ILE A 666 -10.57 -26.30 -69.97
C ILE A 666 -11.53 -25.49 -70.83
N ARG A 667 -12.55 -24.86 -70.23
CA ARG A 667 -13.61 -24.14 -70.93
C ARG A 667 -13.39 -22.63 -70.87
N GLN A 668 -13.78 -21.91 -71.91
CA GLN A 668 -13.64 -20.45 -71.95
C GLN A 668 -14.57 -19.73 -70.94
N LYS A 669 -15.78 -20.24 -70.74
CA LYS A 669 -16.77 -19.79 -69.73
C LYS A 669 -17.14 -20.93 -68.78
N ALA A 670 -17.71 -20.61 -67.63
CA ALA A 670 -18.17 -21.57 -66.60
C ALA A 670 -19.44 -22.35 -67.04
N SER A 671 -19.35 -23.08 -68.15
CA SER A 671 -20.45 -23.84 -68.75
C SER A 671 -19.90 -25.00 -69.58
N THR A 672 -20.62 -26.13 -69.59
CA THR A 672 -20.27 -27.31 -70.40
C THR A 672 -20.40 -27.05 -71.90
N ASN A 673 -21.23 -26.09 -72.30
CA ASN A 673 -21.48 -25.73 -73.70
C ASN A 673 -20.47 -24.70 -74.26
N SER A 674 -19.53 -24.25 -73.43
CA SER A 674 -18.51 -23.29 -73.85
C SER A 674 -17.41 -23.96 -74.68
N THR A 675 -16.80 -23.18 -75.57
CA THR A 675 -15.60 -23.58 -76.33
C THR A 675 -14.53 -24.16 -75.42
N SER A 676 -13.94 -25.28 -75.86
CA SER A 676 -12.80 -25.92 -75.20
C SER A 676 -11.51 -25.23 -75.61
N LEU A 677 -10.73 -24.78 -74.63
CA LEU A 677 -9.42 -24.15 -74.79
C LEU A 677 -8.27 -25.18 -74.70
N GLY A 678 -8.58 -26.40 -74.26
CA GLY A 678 -7.60 -27.46 -74.07
C GLY A 678 -8.15 -28.61 -73.24
N LYS A 679 -7.34 -29.64 -73.09
CA LYS A 679 -7.70 -30.88 -72.41
C LYS A 679 -6.67 -31.18 -71.33
N LEU A 680 -7.15 -31.64 -70.19
CA LEU A 680 -6.39 -32.10 -69.04
C LEU A 680 -6.61 -33.61 -68.89
N GLN A 681 -5.55 -34.29 -68.48
CA GLN A 681 -5.56 -35.70 -68.14
C GLN A 681 -5.52 -35.90 -66.62
N THR A 682 -5.83 -37.11 -66.18
CA THR A 682 -5.63 -37.54 -64.79
C THR A 682 -4.22 -37.18 -64.33
N ASP A 683 -4.10 -36.78 -63.07
CA ASP A 683 -2.86 -36.37 -62.42
C ASP A 683 -2.22 -35.06 -62.91
N ASN A 684 -2.76 -34.43 -63.96
CA ASN A 684 -2.37 -33.07 -64.30
C ASN A 684 -2.61 -32.15 -63.10
N THR A 685 -1.65 -31.27 -62.85
CA THR A 685 -1.69 -30.34 -61.73
C THR A 685 -2.00 -28.94 -62.24
N VAL A 686 -3.01 -28.29 -61.67
CA VAL A 686 -3.50 -26.97 -62.08
C VAL A 686 -3.48 -25.98 -60.93
N LEU A 687 -3.21 -24.71 -61.24
CA LEU A 687 -3.33 -23.62 -60.28
C LEU A 687 -4.79 -23.13 -60.28
N ILE A 688 -5.47 -23.20 -59.15
CA ILE A 688 -6.83 -22.67 -58.99
C ILE A 688 -6.74 -21.19 -58.65
N LEU A 689 -7.26 -20.37 -59.55
CA LEU A 689 -7.26 -18.91 -59.47
C LEU A 689 -8.54 -18.35 -58.84
N ASN A 690 -9.69 -18.98 -59.10
CA ASN A 690 -10.98 -18.57 -58.52
C ASN A 690 -12.00 -19.73 -58.52
N LYS A 691 -13.11 -19.60 -57.80
CA LYS A 691 -14.27 -20.50 -57.86
C LYS A 691 -15.55 -19.69 -58.13
N THR A 692 -16.33 -20.12 -59.11
CA THR A 692 -17.64 -19.53 -59.43
C THR A 692 -18.66 -20.66 -59.57
N GLY A 693 -19.59 -20.74 -58.63
CA GLY A 693 -20.53 -21.87 -58.53
C GLY A 693 -19.78 -23.21 -58.46
N SER A 694 -20.14 -24.14 -59.33
CA SER A 694 -19.53 -25.47 -59.43
C SER A 694 -18.30 -25.52 -60.37
N TRP A 695 -17.70 -24.38 -60.73
CA TRP A 695 -16.52 -24.30 -61.61
C TRP A 695 -15.33 -23.64 -60.92
N TYR A 696 -14.14 -24.18 -61.13
CA TYR A 696 -12.88 -23.51 -60.81
C TYR A 696 -12.34 -22.80 -62.04
N TYR A 697 -11.97 -21.52 -61.91
CA TYR A 697 -11.11 -20.86 -62.89
C TYR A 697 -9.67 -21.25 -62.58
N ILE A 698 -9.01 -21.92 -63.52
CA ILE A 698 -7.69 -22.53 -63.33
C ILE A 698 -6.69 -22.01 -64.36
N GLN A 699 -5.41 -22.20 -64.06
CA GLN A 699 -4.30 -22.04 -64.99
C GLN A 699 -3.54 -23.37 -65.12
N TYR A 700 -3.31 -23.77 -66.37
CA TYR A 700 -2.50 -24.93 -66.74
C TYR A 700 -1.56 -24.55 -67.89
N GLY A 701 -0.25 -24.53 -67.62
CA GLY A 701 0.72 -23.89 -68.52
C GLY A 701 0.36 -22.42 -68.77
N GLN A 702 0.27 -22.03 -70.04
CA GLN A 702 -0.18 -20.68 -70.45
C GLN A 702 -1.71 -20.55 -70.57
N LYS A 703 -2.46 -21.65 -70.51
CA LYS A 703 -3.91 -21.65 -70.70
C LYS A 703 -4.62 -21.30 -69.39
N LYS A 704 -5.58 -20.38 -69.46
CA LYS A 704 -6.48 -20.04 -68.35
C LYS A 704 -7.93 -20.26 -68.77
N GLY A 705 -8.73 -20.89 -67.92
CA GLY A 705 -10.13 -21.18 -68.21
C GLY A 705 -10.81 -21.92 -67.08
N TYR A 706 -12.06 -22.30 -67.29
CA TYR A 706 -12.92 -22.95 -66.29
C TYR A 706 -12.88 -24.46 -66.42
N VAL A 707 -12.75 -25.14 -65.28
CA VAL A 707 -12.86 -26.60 -65.16
C VAL A 707 -13.88 -26.91 -64.07
N TYR A 708 -14.76 -27.88 -64.31
CA TYR A 708 -15.82 -28.22 -63.37
C TYR A 708 -15.21 -28.78 -62.07
N ALA A 709 -15.66 -28.28 -60.92
CA ALA A 709 -15.00 -28.47 -59.64
C ALA A 709 -14.89 -29.93 -59.21
N LYS A 710 -15.86 -30.78 -59.60
CA LYS A 710 -15.83 -32.22 -59.30
C LYS A 710 -14.61 -32.95 -59.87
N TYR A 711 -13.99 -32.39 -60.92
CA TYR A 711 -12.84 -32.99 -61.60
C TYR A 711 -11.49 -32.61 -60.98
N ILE A 712 -11.49 -31.85 -59.88
CA ILE A 712 -10.28 -31.32 -59.26
C ILE A 712 -10.26 -31.66 -57.77
N ASN A 713 -9.29 -32.46 -57.37
CA ASN A 713 -8.97 -32.68 -55.96
C ASN A 713 -7.97 -31.59 -55.52
N ILE A 714 -8.32 -30.77 -54.53
CA ILE A 714 -7.40 -29.76 -54.00
C ILE A 714 -6.31 -30.47 -53.20
N ILE A 715 -5.06 -30.29 -53.59
CA ILE A 715 -3.90 -30.96 -52.99
C ILE A 715 -2.95 -30.03 -52.24
N ARG A 716 -3.05 -28.70 -52.41
CA ARG A 716 -2.22 -27.71 -51.69
C ARG A 716 -2.87 -26.35 -51.58
#